data_AF-A0A969B2U5-F1
#
_entry.id   AF-A0A969B2U5-F1
#
_cell.length_a   1.000
_cell.length_b   1.000
_cell.length_c   1.000
_cell.angle_alpha   90.00
_cell.angle_beta   90.00
_cell.angle_gamma   90.00
#
_symmetry.space_group_name_H-M   'P 1'
#
loop_
_entity.id
_entity.type
_entity.pdbx_description
1 polymer ?
#
loop_
_entity_poly.entity_id
_entity_poly.type
_entity_poly.pdbx_seq_one_letter_code
_entity_poly.pdbx_strand_id
1 'polypeptide(L)'
;MLTLIALIAVSLLGTTSVVTRANPTPAPILLVTNANAPNPLGAYLGEILRAEGLSAFDIVPLNTLTAFDLNSHSVTVLAETPLTVSQATLFRDYVGAGGRLLALRPDAQIADLFGLTGQSGVISNGYVKNLNSGVGAGISTAALQIHGAADRYNTTAGTTVVADLYSDRTTAAGHPAVVRAAYQSGQTAAFTYDLASTIVMIRQGNPANANVDTDNDGVLRSIDLFQPNGSGSPWVDRDVIPVPQADEQQRLFARLVEELAAAALPLPRLWYFPGTAKTMLIPTADAHANPVSQYQNQINSLNARNADATFYISIAADPVDSAMQAWRAQGHEFGVHPYRYKPDSYPPYNITNLTEGYTVYNNWWNIRGYSSPHSRTIRNHQVAWEGWTDAADIAANNGYALDANFYHWGPWLQKPNGSWPMGYITGSGQPMKFARADGSIVPVFQQLTQLVDEHLVVGAGSGYLNLNAAQAALVSQQLIDASLNGDYAAIMTQFHVDYYYGDAQAWAEATMDYANSQNVPIWNADRWLEFVETRYAANYKNITWVDASGTLSFDLESPTVSGQTLTTQLPLSYGGRNLQSVSVDGVTTGYSLQTIKGQHVAFVSTASGNRSLTAVYNNDPLPTATATQTPSVTSIATAGPSATPSTTPTATNTATPINTPTSSPTPVGGNSVPWSYVAGNCPPALEGAVFAVSGSDCGSGTLAFDAVEVYDPSILQDVATAAAPCPGIAAGATCYRMWYSGEDSTGVFRIGYAISPDGVNWSRVPGAAGAGSALGTGPGGAFDRNGVAYPHVIKDGATFKLWYVGYGATYIDGIGYATSTDGLNWTRYNGPLNGAVYTQSSTTSDFDSYNVNTPYVLKDRASAEAPCVGIANGETCYRMWYEGVNNVAGYIFRVGYATSPDGITWTKVLGSGIGGAVLDRGASGFDAASVGVPVVIKEGALYRMWYEAKAFSGSFSYGYATSTDAQNWTAELAPVWTGADDPGTFTPDDVWAVDVVKAGADYRMWYSVSTQPNAKRLGLAQRTPGTALDNVSSSLNGNEYAVSFTLPSALPAGGSVLLTLPPSVNFGDVGAGTMDGFQAGAVLVADAAAVSDGPSQRVARGALLIRLPAAEAAGAKTVRFTINGSQPASPALLLVQAFGTTEVQHYGSLDLGNGQPQPTATASNTPTASNTPTETPVGAPTATNTATPTSTDAACCTPTATTGTGGGTVTLASAAELGAVCVAQANTLVTQVGDGEVRLAGPLSEGYTGSSLDSMK
;
A
#
# COMPACT_ATOMS: atom_id res chain seq x y z
N MET A 1 57.07 45.08 -21.39
CA MET A 1 55.80 44.51 -20.89
C MET A 1 56.08 43.14 -20.30
N LEU A 2 56.65 43.09 -19.09
CA LEU A 2 57.09 41.84 -18.48
C LEU A 2 57.07 41.93 -16.93
N THR A 3 56.03 42.58 -16.40
CA THR A 3 55.91 42.93 -14.96
C THR A 3 54.47 43.24 -14.52
N LEU A 4 53.45 42.64 -15.15
CA LEU A 4 52.04 42.85 -14.76
C LEU A 4 51.12 41.60 -14.82
N ILE A 5 51.66 40.41 -15.07
CA ILE A 5 50.88 39.16 -15.15
C ILE A 5 51.18 38.22 -13.96
N ALA A 6 52.20 38.52 -13.15
CA ALA A 6 52.65 37.67 -12.04
C ALA A 6 51.89 37.86 -10.71
N LEU A 7 50.83 38.69 -10.66
CA LEU A 7 50.10 38.99 -9.41
C LEU A 7 48.65 38.46 -9.35
N ILE A 8 48.19 37.72 -10.37
CA ILE A 8 46.84 37.12 -10.42
C ILE A 8 46.95 35.60 -10.66
N ALA A 9 47.98 34.97 -10.07
CA ALA A 9 48.30 33.55 -10.27
C ALA A 9 48.54 32.77 -8.95
N VAL A 10 48.16 33.34 -7.79
CA VAL A 10 48.42 32.75 -6.45
C VAL A 10 47.16 32.78 -5.55
N SER A 11 45.96 32.87 -6.13
CA SER A 11 44.71 33.03 -5.36
C SER A 11 43.56 32.08 -5.75
N LEU A 12 43.82 31.04 -6.55
CA LEU A 12 42.89 29.92 -6.78
C LEU A 12 43.62 28.57 -6.79
N LEU A 13 44.24 28.20 -5.67
CA LEU A 13 44.44 26.80 -5.29
C LEU A 13 43.24 26.34 -4.44
N GLY A 14 42.05 26.36 -5.06
CA GLY A 14 40.87 25.73 -4.49
C GLY A 14 40.98 24.23 -4.71
N THR A 15 41.28 23.47 -3.65
CA THR A 15 41.26 22.01 -3.69
C THR A 15 39.84 21.52 -3.93
N THR A 16 39.53 21.13 -5.17
CA THR A 16 38.31 20.38 -5.48
C THR A 16 38.45 18.97 -4.93
N SER A 17 38.12 18.81 -3.64
CA SER A 17 37.94 17.50 -3.03
C SER A 17 36.85 16.76 -3.79
N VAL A 18 37.23 15.70 -4.50
CA VAL A 18 36.27 14.78 -5.11
C VAL A 18 35.56 14.08 -3.96
N VAL A 19 34.31 14.49 -3.70
CA VAL A 19 33.43 13.78 -2.76
C VAL A 19 32.98 12.51 -3.45
N THR A 20 33.77 11.45 -3.30
CA THR A 20 33.30 10.08 -3.51
C THR A 20 32.07 9.87 -2.64
N ARG A 21 30.92 9.49 -3.23
CA ARG A 21 29.76 9.04 -2.43
C ARG A 21 30.25 7.89 -1.55
N ALA A 22 30.24 8.10 -0.24
CA ALA A 22 30.49 7.04 0.71
C ALA A 22 29.38 5.98 0.60
N ASN A 23 29.67 4.75 1.04
CA ASN A 23 28.63 3.77 1.31
C ASN A 23 27.58 4.39 2.26
N PRO A 24 26.29 4.02 2.15
CA PRO A 24 25.26 4.52 3.06
C PRO A 24 25.69 4.29 4.50
N THR A 25 25.64 5.35 5.30
CA THR A 25 26.04 5.28 6.71
C THR A 25 24.95 4.50 7.47
N PRO A 26 25.28 3.46 8.24
CA PRO A 26 24.32 2.77 9.10
C PRO A 26 23.60 3.74 10.04
N ALA A 27 22.38 3.41 10.47
CA ALA A 27 21.67 4.25 11.40
C ALA A 27 22.44 4.37 12.74
N PRO A 28 22.31 5.48 13.49
CA PRO A 28 22.95 5.58 14.81
C PRO A 28 22.36 4.61 15.85
N ILE A 29 21.11 4.16 15.67
CA ILE A 29 20.37 3.31 16.60
C ILE A 29 20.11 1.95 15.94
N LEU A 30 20.48 0.86 16.63
CA LEU A 30 20.12 -0.50 16.24
C LEU A 30 19.02 -1.02 17.17
N LEU A 31 17.85 -1.38 16.63
CA LEU A 31 16.79 -2.04 17.38
C LEU A 31 16.83 -3.56 17.12
N VAL A 32 17.15 -4.33 18.16
CA VAL A 32 17.17 -5.80 18.13
C VAL A 32 15.82 -6.35 18.62
N THR A 33 15.16 -7.12 17.75
CA THR A 33 13.84 -7.73 18.01
C THR A 33 13.91 -9.26 17.93
N ASN A 34 12.93 -9.95 18.51
CA ASN A 34 12.81 -11.40 18.40
C ASN A 34 11.33 -11.80 18.25
N ALA A 35 10.91 -12.16 17.04
CA ALA A 35 9.54 -12.62 16.77
C ALA A 35 9.17 -13.94 17.48
N ASN A 36 10.15 -14.67 18.03
CA ASN A 36 9.94 -15.89 18.82
C ASN A 36 10.04 -15.65 20.34
N ALA A 37 10.10 -14.38 20.79
CA ALA A 37 10.05 -14.07 22.22
C ALA A 37 8.65 -14.40 22.78
N PRO A 38 8.54 -14.84 24.05
CA PRO A 38 7.23 -15.08 24.69
C PRO A 38 6.34 -13.83 24.75
N ASN A 39 6.96 -12.65 24.72
CA ASN A 39 6.30 -11.36 24.52
C ASN A 39 6.62 -10.88 23.09
N PRO A 40 5.63 -10.83 22.17
CA PRO A 40 5.88 -10.44 20.79
C PRO A 40 5.90 -8.92 20.56
N LEU A 41 5.53 -8.10 21.56
CA LEU A 41 5.35 -6.65 21.40
C LEU A 41 6.68 -5.87 21.25
N GLY A 42 7.84 -6.54 21.33
CA GLY A 42 9.16 -5.90 21.25
C GLY A 42 9.42 -5.09 19.98
N ALA A 43 8.77 -5.40 18.86
CA ALA A 43 8.85 -4.61 17.62
C ALA A 43 8.22 -3.20 17.76
N TYR A 44 7.29 -3.01 18.70
CA TYR A 44 6.62 -1.74 18.96
C TYR A 44 7.56 -0.64 19.49
N LEU A 45 8.77 -1.00 19.94
CA LEU A 45 9.83 -0.03 20.23
C LEU A 45 10.18 0.84 19.01
N GLY A 46 10.00 0.32 17.78
CA GLY A 46 10.15 1.11 16.56
C GLY A 46 9.07 2.19 16.42
N GLU A 47 7.84 1.92 16.85
CA GLU A 47 6.75 2.90 16.87
C GLU A 47 6.98 3.96 17.95
N ILE A 48 7.52 3.56 19.11
CA ILE A 48 7.93 4.49 20.18
C ILE A 48 9.07 5.42 19.73
N LEU A 49 10.08 4.89 19.02
CA LEU A 49 11.16 5.70 18.43
C LEU A 49 10.60 6.72 17.42
N ARG A 50 9.68 6.31 16.53
CA ARG A 50 9.00 7.21 15.57
C ARG A 50 8.11 8.25 16.24
N ALA A 51 7.33 7.87 17.25
CA ALA A 51 6.49 8.78 18.02
C ALA A 51 7.35 9.87 18.67
N GLU A 52 8.41 9.47 19.38
CA GLU A 52 9.36 10.42 19.99
C GLU A 52 10.15 11.22 18.95
N GLY A 53 10.26 10.76 17.71
CA GLY A 53 10.88 11.47 16.58
C GLY A 53 12.33 11.09 16.32
N LEU A 54 12.80 9.98 16.89
CA LEU A 54 14.08 9.35 16.60
C LEU A 54 13.87 8.37 15.43
N SER A 55 13.81 8.88 14.20
CA SER A 55 13.48 8.06 13.02
C SER A 55 14.66 7.27 12.43
N ALA A 56 15.90 7.70 12.68
CA ALA A 56 17.11 7.04 12.19
C ALA A 56 17.48 5.81 13.03
N PHE A 57 16.83 4.67 12.74
CA PHE A 57 17.17 3.38 13.31
C PHE A 57 17.02 2.24 12.31
N ASP A 58 17.89 1.24 12.42
CA ASP A 58 17.80 -0.02 11.70
C ASP A 58 17.22 -1.10 12.63
N ILE A 59 16.49 -2.08 12.08
CA ILE A 59 15.92 -3.21 12.85
C ILE A 59 16.62 -4.50 12.43
N VAL A 60 17.13 -5.27 13.39
CA VAL A 60 17.76 -6.58 13.12
C VAL A 60 17.14 -7.68 14.01
N PRO A 61 16.64 -8.78 13.41
CA PRO A 61 16.24 -9.96 14.17
C PRO A 61 17.39 -10.59 14.96
N LEU A 62 17.14 -10.96 16.22
CA LEU A 62 18.13 -11.52 17.15
C LEU A 62 18.81 -12.82 16.64
N ASN A 63 18.14 -13.59 15.79
CA ASN A 63 18.69 -14.80 15.18
C ASN A 63 19.64 -14.53 14.01
N THR A 64 19.62 -13.33 13.43
CA THR A 64 20.53 -12.87 12.37
C THR A 64 21.60 -11.89 12.87
N LEU A 65 21.47 -11.38 14.10
CA LEU A 65 22.35 -10.39 14.70
C LEU A 65 23.82 -10.85 14.76
N THR A 66 24.73 -9.99 14.31
CA THR A 66 26.17 -10.19 14.32
C THR A 66 26.92 -9.13 15.13
N ALA A 67 28.20 -9.39 15.41
CA ALA A 67 29.09 -8.38 15.98
C ALA A 67 29.34 -7.20 15.04
N PHE A 68 29.17 -7.35 13.72
CA PHE A 68 29.32 -6.24 12.79
C PHE A 68 28.17 -5.25 12.93
N ASP A 69 26.93 -5.75 13.08
CA ASP A 69 25.74 -4.92 13.28
C ASP A 69 25.87 -4.12 14.58
N LEU A 70 26.24 -4.76 15.69
CA LEU A 70 26.44 -4.07 16.97
C LEU A 70 27.49 -2.96 16.90
N ASN A 71 28.62 -3.19 16.20
CA ASN A 71 29.72 -2.24 16.11
C ASN A 71 29.55 -1.15 15.03
N SER A 72 28.57 -1.28 14.14
CA SER A 72 28.29 -0.28 13.09
C SER A 72 27.34 0.83 13.54
N HIS A 73 26.71 0.68 14.71
CA HIS A 73 25.72 1.63 15.27
C HIS A 73 26.26 2.30 16.55
N SER A 74 25.74 3.48 16.88
CA SER A 74 26.17 4.26 18.06
C SER A 74 25.56 3.76 19.38
N VAL A 75 24.37 3.16 19.32
CA VAL A 75 23.67 2.54 20.45
C VAL A 75 22.81 1.38 19.98
N THR A 76 22.79 0.28 20.73
CA THR A 76 21.87 -0.83 20.54
C THR A 76 20.74 -0.79 21.57
N VAL A 77 19.51 -0.97 21.11
CA VAL A 77 18.31 -1.21 21.91
C VAL A 77 17.93 -2.68 21.78
N LEU A 78 17.81 -3.40 22.89
CA LEU A 78 17.37 -4.79 22.95
C LEU A 78 15.98 -4.88 23.57
N ALA A 79 15.00 -5.37 22.79
CA ALA A 79 13.66 -5.67 23.27
C ALA A 79 13.66 -6.82 24.31
N GLU A 80 12.57 -6.99 25.06
CA GLU A 80 12.42 -8.15 25.97
C GLU A 80 12.57 -9.45 25.17
N THR A 81 13.59 -10.24 25.50
CA THR A 81 13.83 -11.53 24.86
C THR A 81 14.71 -12.43 25.73
N PRO A 82 14.44 -13.75 25.78
CA PRO A 82 15.42 -14.71 26.27
C PRO A 82 16.62 -14.76 25.31
N LEU A 83 17.82 -14.97 25.87
CA LEU A 83 19.07 -15.10 25.13
C LEU A 83 19.64 -16.52 25.21
N THR A 84 20.24 -17.00 24.12
CA THR A 84 21.18 -18.12 24.20
C THR A 84 22.51 -17.68 24.81
N VAL A 85 23.29 -18.62 25.34
CA VAL A 85 24.62 -18.34 25.92
C VAL A 85 25.55 -17.61 24.94
N SER A 86 25.48 -17.93 23.64
CA SER A 86 26.28 -17.26 22.60
C SER A 86 25.79 -15.83 22.33
N GLN A 87 24.49 -15.58 22.33
CA GLN A 87 23.93 -14.22 22.21
C GLN A 87 24.24 -13.36 23.45
N ALA A 88 24.13 -13.93 24.66
CA ALA A 88 24.55 -13.25 25.88
C ALA A 88 26.05 -12.91 25.86
N THR A 89 26.89 -13.82 25.36
CA THR A 89 28.32 -13.56 25.16
C THR A 89 28.55 -12.43 24.15
N LEU A 90 27.85 -12.44 23.02
CA LEU A 90 27.93 -11.40 21.98
C LEU A 90 27.66 -9.99 22.55
N PHE A 91 26.60 -9.81 23.35
CA PHE A 91 26.31 -8.53 24.00
C PHE A 91 27.35 -8.15 25.07
N ARG A 92 27.88 -9.12 25.83
CA ARG A 92 28.94 -8.90 26.82
C ARG A 92 30.24 -8.43 26.18
N ASP A 93 30.64 -9.05 25.08
CA ASP A 93 31.85 -8.70 24.34
C ASP A 93 31.72 -7.30 23.71
N TYR A 94 30.55 -7.00 23.11
CA TYR A 94 30.24 -5.68 22.57
C TYR A 94 30.34 -4.58 23.64
N VAL A 95 29.64 -4.72 24.77
CA VAL A 95 29.69 -3.71 25.86
C VAL A 95 31.09 -3.64 26.48
N GLY A 96 31.75 -4.78 26.69
CA GLY A 96 33.13 -4.82 27.22
C GLY A 96 34.11 -4.00 26.38
N ALA A 97 33.96 -4.05 25.05
CA ALA A 97 34.75 -3.33 24.06
C ALA A 97 34.38 -1.84 23.87
N GLY A 98 33.43 -1.29 24.64
CA GLY A 98 33.02 0.12 24.57
C GLY A 98 31.64 0.34 23.94
N GLY A 99 30.95 -0.75 23.59
CA GLY A 99 29.58 -0.73 23.08
C GLY A 99 28.56 -0.16 24.06
N ARG A 100 27.38 0.18 23.53
CA ARG A 100 26.33 0.90 24.25
C ARG A 100 25.00 0.19 24.11
N LEU A 101 24.45 -0.25 25.23
CA LEU A 101 23.28 -1.14 25.27
C LEU A 101 22.18 -0.61 26.19
N LEU A 102 21.00 -0.38 25.62
CA LEU A 102 19.74 -0.18 26.34
C LEU A 102 18.92 -1.47 26.25
N ALA A 103 18.57 -2.09 27.38
CA ALA A 103 17.76 -3.31 27.38
C ALA A 103 16.43 -3.16 28.12
N LEU A 104 15.40 -3.80 27.58
CA LEU A 104 14.04 -3.82 28.10
C LEU A 104 13.82 -5.18 28.76
N ARG A 105 13.62 -5.19 30.08
CA ARG A 105 13.51 -6.39 30.91
C ARG A 105 14.62 -7.42 30.58
N PRO A 106 15.91 -7.09 30.84
CA PRO A 106 17.05 -7.85 30.34
C PRO A 106 17.10 -9.29 30.83
N ASP A 107 17.48 -10.22 29.94
CA ASP A 107 17.77 -11.61 30.30
C ASP A 107 18.77 -11.69 31.45
N ALA A 108 18.51 -12.58 32.41
CA ALA A 108 19.34 -12.75 33.61
C ALA A 108 20.83 -13.02 33.30
N GLN A 109 21.15 -13.59 32.14
CA GLN A 109 22.51 -13.83 31.64
C GLN A 109 23.26 -12.57 31.24
N ILE A 110 22.64 -11.38 31.22
CA ILE A 110 23.30 -10.09 30.97
C ILE A 110 22.96 -9.01 32.00
N ALA A 111 22.18 -9.32 33.05
CA ALA A 111 21.72 -8.34 34.04
C ALA A 111 22.87 -7.57 34.75
N ASP A 112 24.02 -8.20 34.97
CA ASP A 112 25.21 -7.58 35.56
C ASP A 112 25.86 -6.52 34.67
N LEU A 113 25.64 -6.54 33.34
CA LEU A 113 26.05 -5.44 32.44
C LEU A 113 25.41 -4.12 32.82
N PHE A 114 24.22 -4.16 33.42
CA PHE A 114 23.44 -3.01 33.88
C PHE A 114 23.67 -2.71 35.37
N GLY A 115 24.64 -3.38 36.00
CA GLY A 115 24.91 -3.26 37.43
C GLY A 115 23.76 -3.78 38.30
N LEU A 116 23.03 -4.78 37.82
CA LEU A 116 21.92 -5.44 38.51
C LEU A 116 22.32 -6.82 39.03
N THR A 117 21.75 -7.22 40.17
CA THR A 117 21.87 -8.57 40.75
C THR A 117 20.47 -9.08 41.05
N GLY A 118 20.09 -10.21 40.45
CA GLY A 118 18.73 -10.75 40.51
C GLY A 118 18.23 -11.02 41.94
N GLN A 119 16.93 -10.78 42.16
CA GLN A 119 16.18 -11.19 43.34
C GLN A 119 15.01 -12.09 42.92
N SER A 120 14.40 -12.80 43.88
CA SER A 120 13.29 -13.70 43.57
C SER A 120 11.96 -12.96 43.41
N GLY A 121 11.20 -13.37 42.39
CA GLY A 121 9.85 -12.87 42.12
C GLY A 121 9.82 -11.55 41.33
N VAL A 122 8.60 -11.16 40.96
CA VAL A 122 8.30 -9.98 40.13
C VAL A 122 7.36 -9.02 40.88
N ILE A 123 7.20 -7.82 40.35
CA ILE A 123 6.08 -6.94 40.68
C ILE A 123 5.16 -6.97 39.45
N SER A 124 3.91 -7.40 39.64
CA SER A 124 2.90 -7.39 38.57
C SER A 124 2.11 -6.10 38.65
N ASN A 125 1.96 -5.40 37.52
CA ASN A 125 1.22 -4.14 37.39
C ASN A 125 1.63 -3.06 38.42
N GLY A 126 2.94 -2.85 38.55
CA GLY A 126 3.53 -1.87 39.47
C GLY A 126 3.53 -0.45 38.93
N TYR A 127 4.38 0.39 39.51
CA TYR A 127 4.57 1.79 39.09
C TYR A 127 6.06 2.14 38.99
N VAL A 128 6.39 3.09 38.10
CA VAL A 128 7.69 3.77 38.04
C VAL A 128 7.58 5.19 38.60
N LYS A 129 8.56 5.61 39.42
CA LYS A 129 8.58 6.93 40.08
C LYS A 129 10.00 7.46 40.28
N ASN A 130 10.12 8.66 40.87
CA ASN A 130 11.37 9.35 41.22
C ASN A 130 12.21 9.77 40.00
N LEU A 131 11.52 10.05 38.89
CA LEU A 131 12.05 10.43 37.58
C LEU A 131 12.63 11.86 37.52
N ASN A 132 13.03 12.48 38.63
CA ASN A 132 13.25 13.95 38.68
C ASN A 132 14.72 14.40 38.50
N SER A 133 15.63 13.53 38.06
CA SER A 133 17.06 13.86 37.88
C SER A 133 17.67 13.24 36.62
N GLY A 134 18.82 13.78 36.16
CA GLY A 134 19.50 13.32 34.95
C GLY A 134 18.59 13.37 33.72
N VAL A 135 18.55 12.28 32.93
CA VAL A 135 17.61 12.10 31.81
C VAL A 135 16.14 12.21 32.20
N GLY A 136 15.80 11.90 33.46
CA GLY A 136 14.45 12.08 33.98
C GLY A 136 14.05 13.55 34.14
N ALA A 137 14.99 14.48 34.34
CA ALA A 137 14.70 15.85 34.74
C ALA A 137 13.61 16.52 33.86
N GLY A 138 12.52 16.99 34.48
CA GLY A 138 11.36 17.58 33.82
C GLY A 138 10.27 16.60 33.37
N ILE A 139 10.50 15.29 33.45
CA ILE A 139 9.44 14.27 33.38
C ILE A 139 8.61 14.31 34.67
N SER A 140 7.34 13.92 34.59
CA SER A 140 6.37 13.95 35.67
C SER A 140 6.86 13.22 36.91
N THR A 141 6.62 13.82 38.08
CA THR A 141 6.92 13.22 39.40
C THR A 141 5.80 12.30 39.90
N ALA A 142 4.74 12.12 39.11
CA ALA A 142 3.70 11.13 39.39
C ALA A 142 4.29 9.70 39.37
N ALA A 143 3.60 8.78 40.04
CA ALA A 143 3.86 7.36 39.86
C ALA A 143 3.13 6.91 38.59
N LEU A 144 3.87 6.56 37.54
CA LEU A 144 3.34 6.15 36.25
C LEU A 144 3.15 4.64 36.25
N GLN A 145 2.06 4.14 35.67
CA GLN A 145 1.75 2.70 35.67
C GLN A 145 2.71 1.90 34.80
N ILE A 146 3.04 0.71 35.28
CA ILE A 146 3.64 -0.40 34.52
C ILE A 146 2.54 -1.44 34.33
N HIS A 147 2.40 -2.01 33.14
CA HIS A 147 1.51 -3.15 32.90
C HIS A 147 2.34 -4.37 32.51
N GLY A 148 2.04 -5.53 33.10
CA GLY A 148 2.88 -6.72 33.04
C GLY A 148 3.85 -6.84 34.22
N ALA A 149 4.95 -7.56 34.00
CA ALA A 149 5.92 -7.90 35.05
C ALA A 149 7.14 -6.98 35.05
N ALA A 150 7.51 -6.48 36.22
CA ALA A 150 8.80 -5.89 36.52
C ALA A 150 9.63 -6.85 37.38
N ASP A 151 10.84 -7.20 36.92
CA ASP A 151 11.73 -8.11 37.63
C ASP A 151 12.45 -7.39 38.78
N ARG A 152 12.65 -8.11 39.90
CA ARG A 152 13.27 -7.55 41.10
C ARG A 152 14.78 -7.68 41.03
N TYR A 153 15.48 -6.57 41.24
CA TYR A 153 16.93 -6.52 41.28
C TYR A 153 17.44 -5.69 42.46
N ASN A 154 18.63 -6.03 42.94
CA ASN A 154 19.47 -5.15 43.74
C ASN A 154 20.53 -4.51 42.82
N THR A 155 21.00 -3.30 43.16
CA THR A 155 22.07 -2.62 42.43
C THR A 155 23.45 -2.94 42.99
N THR A 156 24.46 -3.04 42.13
CA THR A 156 25.87 -3.09 42.53
C THR A 156 26.45 -1.69 42.77
N ALA A 157 27.68 -1.61 43.30
CA ALA A 157 28.36 -0.33 43.48
C ALA A 157 28.75 0.30 42.13
N GLY A 158 28.36 1.55 41.91
CA GLY A 158 28.58 2.27 40.65
C GLY A 158 27.34 2.37 39.74
N THR A 159 26.29 1.59 40.01
CA THR A 159 25.00 1.72 39.32
C THR A 159 24.30 3.01 39.73
N THR A 160 23.80 3.75 38.74
CA THR A 160 22.94 4.92 38.94
C THR A 160 21.49 4.50 38.75
N VAL A 161 20.66 4.65 39.79
CA VAL A 161 19.21 4.48 39.68
C VAL A 161 18.62 5.76 39.09
N VAL A 162 17.90 5.62 37.98
CA VAL A 162 17.20 6.73 37.28
C VAL A 162 15.75 6.82 37.75
N ALA A 163 15.14 5.68 38.10
CA ALA A 163 13.77 5.60 38.61
C ALA A 163 13.59 4.35 39.48
N ASP A 164 12.67 4.41 40.43
CA ASP A 164 12.37 3.35 41.40
C ASP A 164 11.08 2.59 41.05
N LEU A 165 11.02 1.29 41.38
CA LEU A 165 9.80 0.49 41.34
C LEU A 165 8.96 0.73 42.59
N TYR A 166 7.66 0.77 42.38
CA TYR A 166 6.63 0.99 43.38
C TYR A 166 5.55 -0.09 43.23
N SER A 167 5.04 -0.65 44.33
CA SER A 167 3.96 -1.66 44.30
C SER A 167 2.56 -1.03 44.20
N ASP A 168 2.45 0.23 44.62
CA ASP A 168 1.32 1.15 44.43
C ASP A 168 1.90 2.57 44.35
N ARG A 169 1.09 3.59 44.04
CA ARG A 169 1.57 4.98 43.87
C ARG A 169 2.38 5.57 45.04
N THR A 170 2.30 4.99 46.24
CA THR A 170 2.91 5.47 47.49
C THR A 170 3.95 4.52 48.08
N THR A 171 3.81 3.20 47.90
CA THR A 171 4.70 2.20 48.49
C THR A 171 5.86 1.86 47.55
N ALA A 172 7.06 2.36 47.88
CA ALA A 172 8.29 1.99 47.19
C ALA A 172 8.59 0.50 47.41
N ALA A 173 8.91 -0.22 46.33
CA ALA A 173 9.17 -1.65 46.39
C ALA A 173 10.63 -2.01 46.75
N GLY A 174 11.51 -1.02 46.85
CA GLY A 174 12.93 -1.20 47.21
C GLY A 174 13.81 -1.74 46.08
N HIS A 175 13.34 -1.68 44.84
CA HIS A 175 14.03 -2.17 43.63
C HIS A 175 14.03 -1.08 42.55
N PRO A 176 15.03 -1.00 41.66
CA PRO A 176 15.07 0.00 40.61
C PRO A 176 14.13 -0.36 39.45
N ALA A 177 13.47 0.65 38.88
CA ALA A 177 12.66 0.54 37.66
C ALA A 177 13.51 0.81 36.41
N VAL A 178 14.42 1.78 36.51
CA VAL A 178 15.31 2.19 35.43
C VAL A 178 16.69 2.45 36.00
N VAL A 179 17.72 1.86 35.40
CA VAL A 179 19.12 2.01 35.82
C VAL A 179 20.04 2.41 34.68
N ARG A 180 21.20 2.94 35.05
CA ARG A 180 22.38 3.11 34.21
C ARG A 180 23.61 2.56 34.90
N ALA A 181 24.53 1.98 34.14
CA ALA A 181 25.82 1.54 34.64
C ALA A 181 26.93 1.76 33.59
N ALA A 182 28.17 1.64 34.05
CA ALA A 182 29.32 1.41 33.19
C ALA A 182 29.76 -0.04 33.38
N TYR A 183 30.11 -0.73 32.29
CA TYR A 183 30.64 -2.08 32.33
C TYR A 183 31.93 -2.14 31.51
N GLN A 184 33.06 -2.32 32.20
CA GLN A 184 34.39 -2.17 31.64
C GLN A 184 34.58 -0.80 30.96
N SER A 185 34.58 -0.74 29.63
CA SER A 185 34.68 0.50 28.85
C SER A 185 33.35 0.96 28.23
N GLY A 186 32.31 0.11 28.24
CA GLY A 186 30.98 0.42 27.69
C GLY A 186 30.03 1.07 28.70
N GLN A 187 28.91 1.57 28.17
CA GLN A 187 27.84 2.19 28.94
C GLN A 187 26.52 1.47 28.70
N THR A 188 25.72 1.32 29.75
CA THR A 188 24.49 0.55 29.68
C THR A 188 23.35 1.26 30.40
N ALA A 189 22.13 0.96 29.97
CA ALA A 189 20.90 1.32 30.65
C ALA A 189 19.90 0.18 30.57
N ALA A 190 19.03 0.04 31.57
CA ALA A 190 17.96 -0.95 31.51
C ALA A 190 16.67 -0.44 32.13
N PHE A 191 15.55 -0.81 31.51
CA PHE A 191 14.25 -0.88 32.15
C PHE A 191 14.10 -2.29 32.75
N THR A 192 13.70 -2.41 34.02
CA THR A 192 13.50 -3.73 34.67
C THR A 192 12.12 -4.34 34.37
N TYR A 193 11.36 -3.71 33.49
CA TYR A 193 10.07 -4.11 32.93
C TYR A 193 10.09 -3.87 31.41
N ASP A 194 9.14 -4.46 30.69
CA ASP A 194 8.99 -4.17 29.26
C ASP A 194 8.14 -2.92 29.04
N LEU A 195 8.77 -1.90 28.46
CA LEU A 195 8.11 -0.64 28.10
C LEU A 195 7.14 -0.85 26.95
N ALA A 196 7.46 -1.68 25.95
CA ALA A 196 6.62 -1.84 24.77
C ALA A 196 5.22 -2.34 25.15
N SER A 197 5.15 -3.40 25.95
CA SER A 197 3.91 -3.92 26.53
C SER A 197 3.21 -2.89 27.40
N THR A 198 3.95 -2.18 28.26
CA THR A 198 3.37 -1.14 29.12
C THR A 198 2.69 -0.05 28.29
N ILE A 199 3.34 0.45 27.24
CA ILE A 199 2.76 1.48 26.35
C ILE A 199 1.55 0.93 25.59
N VAL A 200 1.64 -0.25 24.97
CA VAL A 200 0.53 -0.87 24.25
C VAL A 200 -0.67 -1.09 25.18
N MET A 201 -0.45 -1.56 26.41
CA MET A 201 -1.51 -1.81 27.39
C MET A 201 -2.12 -0.55 27.99
N ILE A 202 -1.35 0.53 28.20
CA ILE A 202 -1.91 1.84 28.59
C ILE A 202 -2.72 2.41 27.42
N ARG A 203 -2.24 2.27 26.18
CA ARG A 203 -2.90 2.83 25.01
C ARG A 203 -4.17 2.08 24.60
N GLN A 204 -4.11 0.75 24.50
CA GLN A 204 -5.18 -0.10 23.98
C GLN A 204 -6.06 -0.73 25.07
N GLY A 205 -5.75 -0.47 26.34
CA GLY A 205 -6.47 -1.08 27.46
C GLY A 205 -6.21 -2.59 27.61
N ASN A 206 -7.00 -3.22 28.49
CA ASN A 206 -6.84 -4.59 28.92
C ASN A 206 -7.32 -5.60 27.84
N PRO A 207 -6.44 -6.44 27.26
CA PRO A 207 -6.88 -7.48 26.31
C PRO A 207 -7.83 -8.51 26.93
N ALA A 208 -7.84 -8.69 28.26
CA ALA A 208 -8.79 -9.59 28.92
C ALA A 208 -10.23 -9.04 28.99
N ASN A 209 -10.44 -7.77 28.63
CA ASN A 209 -11.77 -7.16 28.47
C ASN A 209 -12.22 -7.13 26.99
N ALA A 210 -11.47 -7.74 26.06
CA ALA A 210 -11.88 -7.86 24.67
C ALA A 210 -13.26 -8.55 24.55
N ASN A 211 -14.21 -7.89 23.88
CA ASN A 211 -15.60 -8.32 23.78
C ASN A 211 -16.34 -8.53 25.13
N VAL A 212 -15.92 -7.85 26.20
CA VAL A 212 -16.62 -7.83 27.49
C VAL A 212 -17.33 -6.49 27.66
N ASP A 213 -18.66 -6.52 27.76
CA ASP A 213 -19.48 -5.39 28.19
C ASP A 213 -19.35 -5.28 29.73
N THR A 214 -18.61 -4.28 30.20
CA THR A 214 -18.20 -4.18 31.61
C THR A 214 -19.21 -3.45 32.48
N ASP A 215 -19.97 -2.50 31.91
CA ASP A 215 -21.05 -1.79 32.61
C ASP A 215 -22.45 -2.38 32.38
N ASN A 216 -22.56 -3.36 31.48
CA ASN A 216 -23.77 -4.12 31.14
C ASN A 216 -24.89 -3.26 30.52
N ASP A 217 -24.53 -2.23 29.76
CA ASP A 217 -25.50 -1.37 29.07
C ASP A 217 -25.96 -1.91 27.69
N GLY A 218 -25.31 -2.98 27.21
CA GLY A 218 -25.64 -3.70 25.97
C GLY A 218 -24.79 -3.31 24.76
N VAL A 219 -23.81 -2.40 24.89
CA VAL A 219 -22.96 -1.95 23.78
C VAL A 219 -21.48 -2.03 24.16
N LEU A 220 -20.74 -2.93 23.48
CA LEU A 220 -19.28 -2.99 23.56
C LEU A 220 -18.64 -1.70 23.04
N ARG A 221 -17.75 -1.08 23.83
CA ARG A 221 -17.08 0.19 23.53
C ARG A 221 -15.59 0.14 23.87
N SER A 222 -14.86 1.14 23.34
CA SER A 222 -13.44 1.34 23.67
C SER A 222 -13.18 1.50 25.17
N ILE A 223 -14.12 2.11 25.91
CA ILE A 223 -14.01 2.33 27.36
C ILE A 223 -13.99 1.02 28.17
N ASP A 224 -14.64 -0.05 27.70
CA ASP A 224 -14.69 -1.35 28.41
C ASP A 224 -13.30 -1.93 28.64
N LEU A 225 -12.36 -1.63 27.73
CA LEU A 225 -10.96 -2.02 27.85
C LEU A 225 -10.26 -1.36 29.05
N PHE A 226 -10.84 -0.29 29.63
CA PHE A 226 -10.30 0.44 30.77
C PHE A 226 -11.10 0.29 32.06
N GLN A 227 -12.37 -0.10 31.96
CA GLN A 227 -13.26 -0.30 33.10
C GLN A 227 -12.85 -1.51 33.98
N PRO A 228 -13.21 -1.50 35.28
CA PRO A 228 -13.05 -2.68 36.13
C PRO A 228 -14.02 -3.79 35.72
N ASN A 229 -13.50 -4.97 35.40
CA ASN A 229 -14.33 -6.17 35.24
C ASN A 229 -14.62 -6.74 36.65
N GLY A 230 -15.88 -6.66 37.09
CA GLY A 230 -16.30 -7.05 38.45
C GLY A 230 -15.82 -6.07 39.53
N SER A 231 -15.46 -6.58 40.72
CA SER A 231 -15.05 -5.75 41.87
C SER A 231 -13.57 -5.31 41.83
N GLY A 232 -12.98 -5.22 40.64
CA GLY A 232 -11.58 -4.82 40.43
C GLY A 232 -11.35 -3.31 40.52
N SER A 233 -10.09 -2.90 40.35
CA SER A 233 -9.76 -1.51 40.02
C SER A 233 -9.87 -1.30 38.50
N PRO A 234 -10.15 -0.07 38.00
CA PRO A 234 -10.02 0.24 36.58
C PRO A 234 -8.58 -0.05 36.12
N TRP A 235 -8.42 -0.34 34.82
CA TRP A 235 -7.13 -0.64 34.22
C TRP A 235 -6.16 0.55 34.34
N VAL A 236 -6.67 1.75 34.08
CA VAL A 236 -5.93 3.01 34.25
C VAL A 236 -6.31 3.64 35.59
N ASP A 237 -5.30 3.98 36.39
CA ASP A 237 -5.48 4.63 37.69
C ASP A 237 -5.99 6.06 37.49
N ARG A 238 -7.22 6.30 37.97
CA ARG A 238 -7.93 7.58 37.90
C ARG A 238 -7.15 8.76 38.49
N ASP A 239 -6.21 8.53 39.41
CA ASP A 239 -5.36 9.59 39.96
C ASP A 239 -4.16 9.95 39.07
N VAL A 240 -3.86 9.17 38.03
CA VAL A 240 -2.75 9.41 37.08
C VAL A 240 -3.25 9.84 35.70
N ILE A 241 -4.55 9.68 35.37
CA ILE A 241 -5.20 10.20 34.15
C ILE A 241 -4.80 11.65 33.78
N PRO A 242 -4.63 12.62 34.71
CA PRO A 242 -4.18 13.97 34.36
C PRO A 242 -2.73 14.07 33.83
N VAL A 243 -1.97 12.97 33.75
CA VAL A 243 -0.60 12.90 33.26
C VAL A 243 -0.58 11.99 32.02
N PRO A 244 0.08 12.38 30.90
CA PRO A 244 0.19 11.54 29.71
C PRO A 244 1.23 10.42 29.95
N GLN A 245 0.88 9.46 30.81
CA GLN A 245 1.84 8.52 31.40
C GLN A 245 2.52 7.58 30.40
N ALA A 246 1.90 7.32 29.25
CA ALA A 246 2.54 6.62 28.14
C ALA A 246 3.70 7.47 27.57
N ASP A 247 3.40 8.70 27.16
CA ASP A 247 4.31 9.65 26.53
C ASP A 247 5.48 10.03 27.48
N GLU A 248 5.22 10.16 28.77
CA GLU A 248 6.26 10.43 29.78
C GLU A 248 7.28 9.28 29.91
N GLN A 249 6.83 8.02 29.80
CA GLN A 249 7.73 6.86 29.81
C GLN A 249 8.47 6.70 28.47
N GLN A 250 7.80 6.93 27.34
CA GLN A 250 8.44 6.97 26.01
C GLN A 250 9.54 8.03 25.96
N ARG A 251 9.30 9.20 26.56
CA ARG A 251 10.26 10.31 26.63
C ARG A 251 11.47 10.03 27.51
N LEU A 252 11.30 9.24 28.57
CA LEU A 252 12.44 8.71 29.34
C LEU A 252 13.29 7.77 28.47
N PHE A 253 12.65 6.87 27.73
CA PHE A 253 13.32 5.92 26.84
C PHE A 253 14.09 6.64 25.72
N ALA A 254 13.46 7.58 25.01
CA ALA A 254 14.12 8.37 23.96
C ALA A 254 15.34 9.14 24.50
N ARG A 255 15.24 9.73 25.69
CA ARG A 255 16.38 10.43 26.32
C ARG A 255 17.52 9.50 26.75
N LEU A 256 17.24 8.25 27.11
CA LEU A 256 18.28 7.24 27.38
C LEU A 256 18.99 6.81 26.09
N VAL A 257 18.25 6.68 24.98
CA VAL A 257 18.82 6.43 23.65
C VAL A 257 19.70 7.62 23.21
N GLU A 258 19.20 8.86 23.35
CA GLU A 258 19.95 10.10 23.09
C GLU A 258 21.23 10.19 23.95
N GLU A 259 21.15 9.91 25.25
CA GLU A 259 22.32 9.97 26.15
C GLU A 259 23.39 8.93 25.81
N LEU A 260 23.01 7.69 25.50
CA LEU A 260 23.95 6.66 25.08
C LEU A 260 24.58 6.99 23.71
N ALA A 261 23.79 7.52 22.76
CA ALA A 261 24.29 7.98 21.47
C ALA A 261 25.23 9.19 21.60
N ALA A 262 25.02 10.07 22.59
CA ALA A 262 25.74 11.33 22.75
C ALA A 262 27.26 11.19 22.91
N ALA A 263 27.80 10.03 23.30
CA ALA A 263 29.25 9.81 23.29
C ALA A 263 29.85 9.52 21.88
N ALA A 264 29.02 9.45 20.83
CA ALA A 264 29.44 9.32 19.42
C ALA A 264 29.01 10.53 18.58
N LEU A 265 27.74 10.94 18.67
CA LEU A 265 27.19 12.06 17.90
C LEU A 265 25.92 12.65 18.57
N PRO A 266 25.54 13.90 18.29
CA PRO A 266 24.24 14.44 18.63
C PRO A 266 23.17 13.94 17.64
N LEU A 267 22.05 13.40 18.16
CA LEU A 267 20.94 12.93 17.33
C LEU A 267 20.01 14.10 16.95
N PRO A 268 19.64 14.26 15.66
CA PRO A 268 18.51 15.08 15.25
C PRO A 268 17.19 14.36 15.58
N ARG A 269 16.15 15.12 15.93
CA ARG A 269 14.86 14.57 16.37
C ARG A 269 13.68 15.32 15.76
N LEU A 270 12.64 14.62 15.30
CA LEU A 270 11.42 15.24 14.77
C LEU A 270 10.49 15.71 15.90
N TRP A 271 10.12 16.99 15.89
CA TRP A 271 9.11 17.53 16.80
C TRP A 271 7.71 16.98 16.50
N TYR A 272 6.85 16.92 17.52
CA TYR A 272 5.53 16.27 17.46
C TYR A 272 4.50 17.00 16.60
N PHE A 273 4.59 18.33 16.47
CA PHE A 273 3.53 19.18 15.95
C PHE A 273 3.99 20.09 14.80
N PRO A 274 3.04 20.63 14.00
CA PRO A 274 3.35 21.58 12.93
C PRO A 274 4.14 22.80 13.41
N GLY A 275 5.22 23.12 12.71
CA GLY A 275 6.05 24.28 13.01
C GLY A 275 6.61 24.23 14.43
N THR A 276 6.34 25.26 15.24
CA THR A 276 6.79 25.36 16.64
C THR A 276 5.67 25.19 17.66
N ALA A 277 4.48 24.73 17.25
CA ALA A 277 3.34 24.56 18.15
C ALA A 277 3.64 23.53 19.26
N LYS A 278 3.17 23.75 20.49
CA LYS A 278 3.35 22.81 21.62
C LYS A 278 2.15 21.92 21.89
N THR A 279 1.05 22.20 21.21
CA THR A 279 -0.21 21.46 21.25
C THR A 279 -1.02 21.86 20.02
N MET A 280 -2.11 21.15 19.79
CA MET A 280 -3.14 21.51 18.82
C MET A 280 -4.51 21.08 19.32
N LEU A 281 -5.53 21.78 18.86
CA LEU A 281 -6.93 21.40 19.04
C LEU A 281 -7.42 20.73 17.76
N ILE A 282 -8.13 19.61 17.88
CA ILE A 282 -8.70 18.86 16.75
C ILE A 282 -10.21 18.74 16.95
N PRO A 283 -11.00 19.69 16.46
CA PRO A 283 -12.45 19.59 16.55
C PRO A 283 -12.97 18.41 15.72
N THR A 284 -13.73 17.53 16.36
CA THR A 284 -14.60 16.59 15.67
C THR A 284 -16.03 16.75 16.13
N ALA A 285 -16.95 16.31 15.29
CA ALA A 285 -18.36 16.25 15.56
C ALA A 285 -18.89 14.93 15.01
N ASP A 286 -19.99 14.44 15.56
CA ASP A 286 -20.85 13.47 14.90
C ASP A 286 -22.30 13.96 14.94
N ALA A 287 -23.16 13.26 14.20
CA ALA A 287 -24.48 13.75 13.85
C ALA A 287 -25.45 12.60 13.55
N HIS A 288 -26.69 12.73 14.05
CA HIS A 288 -27.73 11.71 14.02
C HIS A 288 -28.92 12.15 13.13
N ALA A 289 -28.63 12.33 11.83
CA ALA A 289 -29.56 12.79 10.80
C ALA A 289 -30.13 14.21 11.00
N ASN A 290 -29.28 15.11 11.49
CA ASN A 290 -29.58 16.52 11.70
C ASN A 290 -29.85 17.27 10.38
N PRO A 291 -30.69 18.33 10.38
CA PRO A 291 -30.90 19.15 9.20
C PRO A 291 -29.68 20.05 8.91
N VAL A 292 -29.48 20.43 7.63
CA VAL A 292 -28.40 21.34 7.18
C VAL A 292 -28.25 22.61 8.04
N SER A 293 -29.35 23.14 8.60
CA SER A 293 -29.33 24.32 9.47
C SER A 293 -28.57 24.13 10.80
N GLN A 294 -28.51 22.91 11.34
CA GLN A 294 -27.77 22.63 12.58
C GLN A 294 -26.26 22.55 12.31
N TYR A 295 -25.85 21.81 11.28
CA TYR A 295 -24.47 21.84 10.78
C TYR A 295 -24.01 23.28 10.48
N GLN A 296 -24.83 24.07 9.78
CA GLN A 296 -24.51 25.46 9.46
C GLN A 296 -24.35 26.34 10.71
N ASN A 297 -25.12 26.10 11.79
CA ASN A 297 -24.93 26.84 13.05
C ASN A 297 -23.53 26.59 13.63
N GLN A 298 -23.13 25.32 13.73
CA GLN A 298 -21.81 24.94 14.23
C GLN A 298 -20.66 25.42 13.32
N ILE A 299 -20.85 25.32 12.01
CA ILE A 299 -19.89 25.79 11.00
C ILE A 299 -19.73 27.32 11.03
N ASN A 300 -20.78 28.07 11.36
CA ASN A 300 -20.63 29.51 11.60
C ASN A 300 -19.75 29.78 12.84
N SER A 301 -19.93 29.02 13.93
CA SER A 301 -19.14 29.15 15.16
C SER A 301 -17.67 28.75 14.98
N LEU A 302 -17.39 27.74 14.13
CA LEU A 302 -16.06 27.29 13.71
C LEU A 302 -15.36 28.34 12.83
N ASN A 303 -16.01 28.78 11.74
CA ASN A 303 -15.47 29.77 10.81
C ASN A 303 -15.17 31.11 11.48
N ALA A 304 -16.04 31.57 12.38
CA ALA A 304 -15.83 32.80 13.16
C ALA A 304 -14.56 32.76 14.02
N ARG A 305 -13.97 31.57 14.20
CA ARG A 305 -12.81 31.28 15.05
C ARG A 305 -11.65 30.63 14.30
N ASN A 306 -11.65 30.68 12.97
CA ASN A 306 -10.58 30.12 12.13
C ASN A 306 -10.25 28.66 12.51
N ALA A 307 -11.30 27.85 12.69
CA ALA A 307 -11.22 26.48 13.18
C ALA A 307 -11.81 25.51 12.14
N ASP A 308 -11.03 24.49 11.78
CA ASP A 308 -11.46 23.38 10.92
C ASP A 308 -12.03 22.24 11.79
N ALA A 309 -12.92 21.39 11.24
CA ALA A 309 -13.49 20.23 11.96
C ALA A 309 -13.78 19.05 11.02
N THR A 310 -13.73 17.81 11.52
CA THR A 310 -14.24 16.62 10.81
C THR A 310 -15.57 16.17 11.41
N PHE A 311 -16.61 16.02 10.58
CA PHE A 311 -17.96 15.62 10.95
C PHE A 311 -18.26 14.17 10.53
N TYR A 312 -18.52 13.29 11.49
CA TYR A 312 -18.93 11.90 11.23
C TYR A 312 -20.46 11.78 11.18
N ILE A 313 -21.02 11.48 10.01
CA ILE A 313 -22.48 11.55 9.82
C ILE A 313 -23.15 10.18 9.81
N SER A 314 -24.29 10.06 10.51
CA SER A 314 -25.17 8.90 10.44
C SER A 314 -25.88 8.80 9.08
N ILE A 315 -26.45 7.63 8.77
CA ILE A 315 -27.35 7.47 7.60
C ILE A 315 -28.52 8.45 7.70
N ALA A 316 -28.62 9.36 6.74
CA ALA A 316 -29.48 10.54 6.81
C ALA A 316 -29.90 11.08 5.43
N ALA A 317 -30.85 12.01 5.42
CA ALA A 317 -31.18 12.84 4.26
C ALA A 317 -30.30 14.10 4.17
N ASP A 318 -29.93 14.69 5.29
CA ASP A 318 -29.02 15.83 5.35
C ASP A 318 -27.66 15.42 5.94
N PRO A 319 -26.56 16.08 5.56
CA PRO A 319 -26.49 17.18 4.59
C PRO A 319 -26.62 16.71 3.13
N VAL A 320 -26.93 17.65 2.24
CA VAL A 320 -26.86 17.43 0.78
C VAL A 320 -25.45 17.74 0.27
N ASP A 321 -25.04 17.12 -0.84
CA ASP A 321 -23.68 17.28 -1.40
C ASP A 321 -23.27 18.74 -1.61
N SER A 322 -24.16 19.59 -2.14
CA SER A 322 -23.87 21.01 -2.36
C SER A 322 -23.57 21.79 -1.07
N ALA A 323 -24.12 21.39 0.07
CA ALA A 323 -23.76 21.95 1.38
C ALA A 323 -22.41 21.40 1.85
N MET A 324 -22.21 20.08 1.74
CA MET A 324 -20.94 19.43 2.10
C MET A 324 -19.75 20.01 1.33
N GLN A 325 -19.84 20.16 0.00
CA GLN A 325 -18.76 20.72 -0.81
C GLN A 325 -18.52 22.20 -0.49
N ALA A 326 -19.57 22.97 -0.19
CA ALA A 326 -19.42 24.35 0.24
C ALA A 326 -18.65 24.46 1.57
N TRP A 327 -18.86 23.51 2.49
CA TRP A 327 -18.16 23.43 3.78
C TRP A 327 -16.74 22.86 3.66
N ARG A 328 -16.49 21.90 2.75
CA ARG A 328 -15.13 21.45 2.40
C ARG A 328 -14.28 22.58 1.82
N ALA A 329 -14.87 23.43 0.96
CA ALA A 329 -14.23 24.65 0.48
C ALA A 329 -13.92 25.69 1.58
N GLN A 330 -14.46 25.52 2.80
CA GLN A 330 -14.16 26.34 3.98
C GLN A 330 -13.10 25.70 4.91
N GLY A 331 -12.71 24.44 4.69
CA GLY A 331 -11.71 23.72 5.49
C GLY A 331 -12.27 22.58 6.37
N HIS A 332 -13.58 22.31 6.34
CA HIS A 332 -14.19 21.22 7.12
C HIS A 332 -14.17 19.89 6.35
N GLU A 333 -14.15 18.76 7.04
CA GLU A 333 -14.18 17.44 6.41
C GLU A 333 -15.32 16.55 6.94
N PHE A 334 -15.67 15.50 6.18
CA PHE A 334 -16.86 14.69 6.46
C PHE A 334 -16.59 13.19 6.31
N GLY A 335 -16.81 12.43 7.39
CA GLY A 335 -16.69 10.97 7.46
C GLY A 335 -18.02 10.27 7.73
N VAL A 336 -18.02 8.94 7.71
CA VAL A 336 -19.17 8.12 8.11
C VAL A 336 -19.18 7.85 9.62
N HIS A 337 -20.35 7.52 10.18
CA HIS A 337 -20.54 7.20 11.60
C HIS A 337 -21.24 5.83 11.80
N PRO A 338 -20.53 4.70 11.58
CA PRO A 338 -21.13 3.37 11.46
C PRO A 338 -21.66 2.80 12.78
N TYR A 339 -22.86 2.20 12.74
CA TYR A 339 -23.41 1.43 13.87
C TYR A 339 -22.69 0.07 14.00
N ARG A 340 -22.49 -0.41 15.23
CA ARG A 340 -22.17 -1.84 15.48
C ARG A 340 -23.41 -2.73 15.39
N TYR A 341 -24.56 -2.23 15.83
CA TYR A 341 -25.81 -2.99 15.88
C TYR A 341 -26.98 -2.04 15.65
N LYS A 342 -27.73 -2.28 14.57
CA LYS A 342 -28.94 -1.56 14.20
C LYS A 342 -29.79 -2.48 13.32
N PRO A 343 -30.55 -3.41 13.91
CA PRO A 343 -31.38 -4.33 13.14
C PRO A 343 -32.50 -3.54 12.44
N ASP A 344 -32.72 -3.85 11.16
CA ASP A 344 -33.76 -3.23 10.34
C ASP A 344 -34.47 -4.32 9.53
N SER A 345 -35.79 -4.17 9.34
CA SER A 345 -36.58 -5.04 8.48
C SER A 345 -36.30 -4.85 6.97
N TYR A 346 -35.60 -3.78 6.59
CA TYR A 346 -35.31 -3.42 5.20
C TYR A 346 -33.80 -3.51 4.89
N PRO A 347 -33.33 -4.59 4.24
CA PRO A 347 -32.03 -4.61 3.59
C PRO A 347 -31.98 -3.49 2.54
N PRO A 348 -30.91 -2.66 2.48
CA PRO A 348 -29.57 -2.94 2.99
C PRO A 348 -29.23 -2.40 4.40
N TYR A 349 -30.18 -1.83 5.16
CA TYR A 349 -29.85 -1.11 6.41
C TYR A 349 -29.79 -1.97 7.68
N ASN A 350 -30.01 -3.28 7.57
CA ASN A 350 -29.91 -4.20 8.69
C ASN A 350 -28.46 -4.46 9.10
N ILE A 351 -28.05 -4.00 10.29
CA ILE A 351 -26.69 -4.13 10.82
C ILE A 351 -26.72 -4.98 12.09
N THR A 352 -25.93 -6.07 12.12
CA THR A 352 -25.83 -6.99 13.27
C THR A 352 -24.44 -7.06 13.90
N ASN A 353 -23.40 -6.60 13.21
CA ASN A 353 -22.01 -6.52 13.69
C ASN A 353 -21.29 -5.30 13.09
N LEU A 354 -20.09 -4.99 13.59
CA LEU A 354 -19.35 -3.79 13.18
C LEU A 354 -18.90 -3.81 11.72
N THR A 355 -18.51 -4.98 11.19
CA THR A 355 -18.14 -5.16 9.77
C THR A 355 -19.31 -4.83 8.84
N GLU A 356 -20.52 -5.34 9.15
CA GLU A 356 -21.74 -4.95 8.44
C GLU A 356 -22.01 -3.44 8.56
N GLY A 357 -21.77 -2.86 9.73
CA GLY A 357 -21.87 -1.42 9.97
C GLY A 357 -21.05 -0.59 8.99
N TYR A 358 -19.77 -0.92 8.82
CA TYR A 358 -18.87 -0.25 7.87
C TYR A 358 -19.36 -0.43 6.43
N THR A 359 -19.69 -1.67 6.03
CA THR A 359 -20.23 -1.97 4.69
C THR A 359 -21.47 -1.13 4.38
N VAL A 360 -22.47 -1.13 5.26
CA VAL A 360 -23.74 -0.42 5.06
C VAL A 360 -23.54 1.10 4.97
N TYR A 361 -22.57 1.65 5.71
CA TYR A 361 -22.27 3.07 5.70
C TYR A 361 -21.48 3.54 4.48
N ASN A 362 -20.45 2.78 4.07
CA ASN A 362 -19.71 3.05 2.84
C ASN A 362 -20.64 2.94 1.62
N ASN A 363 -21.52 1.93 1.61
CA ASN A 363 -22.60 1.81 0.62
C ASN A 363 -23.52 3.04 0.59
N TRP A 364 -24.02 3.46 1.76
CA TRP A 364 -24.91 4.62 1.85
C TRP A 364 -24.22 5.91 1.36
N TRP A 365 -22.96 6.14 1.72
CA TRP A 365 -22.19 7.30 1.24
C TRP A 365 -22.15 7.35 -0.30
N ASN A 366 -21.81 6.21 -0.91
CA ASN A 366 -21.73 6.07 -2.37
C ASN A 366 -23.10 6.23 -3.05
N ILE A 367 -24.16 5.62 -2.51
CA ILE A 367 -25.53 5.72 -3.03
C ILE A 367 -26.12 7.12 -2.83
N ARG A 368 -25.70 7.86 -1.79
CA ARG A 368 -26.12 9.24 -1.54
C ARG A 368 -25.63 10.20 -2.65
N GLY A 369 -24.59 9.81 -3.40
CA GLY A 369 -24.08 10.57 -4.54
C GLY A 369 -23.25 11.78 -4.12
N TYR A 370 -22.57 11.73 -2.97
CA TYR A 370 -21.58 12.74 -2.63
C TYR A 370 -20.46 12.75 -3.67
N SER A 371 -20.07 13.93 -4.14
CA SER A 371 -19.11 14.09 -5.25
C SER A 371 -17.65 13.90 -4.85
N SER A 372 -17.40 13.54 -3.59
CA SER A 372 -16.08 13.37 -2.97
C SER A 372 -16.06 12.15 -2.02
N PRO A 373 -14.90 11.49 -1.84
CA PRO A 373 -14.76 10.42 -0.84
C PRO A 373 -15.00 10.96 0.58
N HIS A 374 -15.42 10.07 1.48
CA HIS A 374 -15.47 10.36 2.91
C HIS A 374 -14.05 10.52 3.48
N SER A 375 -13.97 11.14 4.66
CA SER A 375 -12.79 11.24 5.50
C SER A 375 -12.07 9.90 5.65
N ARG A 376 -10.74 9.96 5.81
CA ARG A 376 -9.87 8.81 6.13
C ARG A 376 -9.75 8.57 7.64
N THR A 377 -10.42 9.38 8.45
CA THR A 377 -10.56 9.18 9.90
C THR A 377 -11.93 8.60 10.23
N ILE A 378 -12.09 7.96 11.40
CA ILE A 378 -13.34 7.26 11.74
C ILE A 378 -13.76 7.41 13.21
N ARG A 379 -15.07 7.53 13.42
CA ARG A 379 -15.76 7.44 14.72
C ARG A 379 -17.00 6.56 14.54
N ASN A 380 -17.04 5.44 15.23
CA ASN A 380 -18.18 4.52 15.26
C ASN A 380 -19.30 5.12 16.11
N HIS A 381 -20.55 4.78 15.80
CA HIS A 381 -21.69 5.19 16.60
C HIS A 381 -21.65 4.54 17.99
N GLN A 382 -22.00 5.33 19.01
CA GLN A 382 -21.81 5.00 20.44
C GLN A 382 -20.36 4.66 20.81
N VAL A 383 -19.37 5.05 20.00
CA VAL A 383 -17.96 4.59 20.04
C VAL A 383 -17.81 3.08 20.19
N ALA A 384 -18.69 2.33 19.50
CA ALA A 384 -18.74 0.90 19.58
C ALA A 384 -17.44 0.24 19.11
N TRP A 385 -17.00 -0.79 19.82
CA TRP A 385 -15.70 -1.45 19.63
C TRP A 385 -15.87 -2.98 19.61
N GLU A 386 -14.96 -3.65 18.93
CA GLU A 386 -14.96 -5.11 18.80
C GLU A 386 -13.54 -5.66 19.02
N GLY A 387 -13.46 -6.75 19.77
CA GLY A 387 -12.23 -7.40 20.18
C GLY A 387 -11.31 -6.53 21.03
N TRP A 388 -10.00 -6.74 20.87
CA TRP A 388 -8.98 -5.84 21.43
C TRP A 388 -8.50 -4.84 20.37
N THR A 389 -8.22 -5.33 19.16
CA THR A 389 -7.84 -4.53 17.98
C THR A 389 -8.73 -4.78 16.77
N ASP A 390 -9.71 -5.67 16.86
CA ASP A 390 -10.49 -6.17 15.72
C ASP A 390 -11.26 -5.03 15.03
N ALA A 391 -11.77 -4.06 15.79
CA ALA A 391 -12.35 -2.82 15.24
C ALA A 391 -11.34 -1.96 14.46
N ALA A 392 -10.08 -1.91 14.87
CA ALA A 392 -9.01 -1.24 14.12
C ALA A 392 -8.63 -2.01 12.85
N ASP A 393 -8.70 -3.35 12.87
CA ASP A 393 -8.54 -4.18 11.68
C ASP A 393 -9.71 -4.00 10.69
N ILE A 394 -10.94 -3.91 11.17
CA ILE A 394 -12.13 -3.55 10.36
C ILE A 394 -11.94 -2.16 9.72
N ALA A 395 -11.47 -1.17 10.49
CA ALA A 395 -11.16 0.16 9.97
C ALA A 395 -10.06 0.14 8.90
N ALA A 396 -8.96 -0.58 9.13
CA ALA A 396 -7.86 -0.75 8.17
C ALA A 396 -8.36 -1.35 6.84
N ASN A 397 -9.16 -2.43 6.92
CA ASN A 397 -9.71 -3.13 5.76
C ASN A 397 -10.69 -2.27 4.94
N ASN A 398 -11.21 -1.18 5.52
CA ASN A 398 -12.08 -0.21 4.86
C ASN A 398 -11.37 1.11 4.49
N GLY A 399 -10.03 1.14 4.51
CA GLY A 399 -9.23 2.27 4.03
C GLY A 399 -9.07 3.45 5.01
N TYR A 400 -9.54 3.32 6.24
CA TYR A 400 -9.32 4.31 7.29
C TYR A 400 -7.90 4.21 7.84
N ALA A 401 -7.34 5.35 8.26
CA ALA A 401 -5.97 5.43 8.78
C ALA A 401 -5.88 6.13 10.15
N LEU A 402 -6.95 6.72 10.69
CA LEU A 402 -7.00 7.23 12.06
C LEU A 402 -8.34 6.90 12.73
N ASP A 403 -8.27 6.28 13.89
CA ASP A 403 -9.41 5.95 14.76
C ASP A 403 -9.55 6.98 15.88
N ALA A 404 -10.77 7.49 16.08
CA ALA A 404 -11.09 8.46 17.13
C ALA A 404 -11.95 7.85 18.27
N ASN A 405 -12.18 6.53 18.30
CA ASN A 405 -13.17 5.88 19.15
C ASN A 405 -12.79 5.80 20.63
N PHE A 406 -11.54 6.05 21.00
CA PHE A 406 -11.13 6.10 22.41
C PHE A 406 -11.63 7.40 23.04
N TYR A 407 -12.62 7.27 23.95
CA TYR A 407 -13.45 8.36 24.45
C TYR A 407 -13.28 8.59 25.95
N HIS A 408 -13.00 9.83 26.35
CA HIS A 408 -12.99 10.24 27.75
C HIS A 408 -14.43 10.45 28.27
N TRP A 409 -15.15 9.35 28.48
CA TRP A 409 -16.59 9.34 28.79
C TRP A 409 -16.97 8.22 29.77
N GLY A 410 -18.10 8.40 30.46
CA GLY A 410 -18.76 7.37 31.28
C GLY A 410 -18.54 7.52 32.80
N PRO A 411 -19.41 6.88 33.62
CA PRO A 411 -19.37 6.98 35.08
C PRO A 411 -18.15 6.28 35.70
N TRP A 412 -17.50 5.37 34.96
CA TRP A 412 -16.27 4.69 35.37
C TRP A 412 -15.09 5.63 35.61
N LEU A 413 -15.18 6.92 35.25
CA LEU A 413 -14.16 7.92 35.54
C LEU A 413 -14.29 8.50 36.96
N GLN A 414 -15.47 8.43 37.58
CA GLN A 414 -15.69 9.04 38.91
C GLN A 414 -14.87 8.31 39.98
N LYS A 415 -14.13 9.07 40.79
CA LYS A 415 -13.38 8.54 41.94
C LYS A 415 -14.33 8.29 43.12
N PRO A 416 -13.99 7.41 44.08
CA PRO A 416 -14.83 7.16 45.26
C PRO A 416 -15.12 8.39 46.14
N ASN A 417 -14.35 9.48 45.98
CA ASN A 417 -14.57 10.76 46.65
C ASN A 417 -15.51 11.72 45.86
N GLY A 418 -16.11 11.26 44.76
CA GLY A 418 -17.01 12.03 43.90
C GLY A 418 -16.32 12.91 42.85
N SER A 419 -14.99 13.05 42.88
CA SER A 419 -14.25 13.86 41.91
C SER A 419 -14.01 13.13 40.59
N TRP A 420 -13.89 13.91 39.51
CA TRP A 420 -13.67 13.41 38.15
C TRP A 420 -12.26 13.83 37.69
N PRO A 421 -11.40 12.89 37.25
CA PRO A 421 -10.16 13.24 36.57
C PRO A 421 -10.47 13.66 35.13
N MET A 422 -9.68 14.56 34.59
CA MET A 422 -9.70 14.94 33.17
C MET A 422 -8.30 14.73 32.58
N GLY A 423 -8.21 14.53 31.26
CA GLY A 423 -6.95 14.31 30.56
C GLY A 423 -6.90 12.97 29.81
N TYR A 424 -5.94 12.13 30.16
CA TYR A 424 -5.33 11.13 29.29
C TYR A 424 -5.63 9.70 29.77
N ILE A 425 -6.63 9.05 29.18
CA ILE A 425 -6.91 7.62 29.46
C ILE A 425 -6.01 6.66 28.67
N THR A 426 -5.45 7.08 27.53
CA THR A 426 -4.53 6.28 26.70
C THR A 426 -3.14 6.91 26.55
N GLY A 427 -3.05 8.24 26.60
CA GLY A 427 -1.83 9.03 26.38
C GLY A 427 -2.19 10.45 25.97
N SER A 428 -1.19 11.26 25.59
CA SER A 428 -1.34 12.67 25.22
C SER A 428 -2.28 12.93 24.01
N GLY A 429 -2.69 11.88 23.30
CA GLY A 429 -3.39 11.99 22.02
C GLY A 429 -2.42 12.10 20.83
N GLN A 430 -1.10 12.14 21.03
CA GLN A 430 -0.16 11.88 19.94
C GLN A 430 -0.46 10.51 19.31
N PRO A 431 -0.78 10.44 18.00
CA PRO A 431 -1.24 9.19 17.41
C PRO A 431 -0.10 8.19 17.23
N MET A 432 -0.39 6.94 17.59
CA MET A 432 0.48 5.78 17.38
C MET A 432 -0.37 4.66 16.80
N LYS A 433 0.23 3.78 16.00
CA LYS A 433 -0.51 2.66 15.41
C LYS A 433 -0.90 1.61 16.45
N PHE A 434 -1.99 0.89 16.21
CA PHE A 434 -2.33 -0.27 17.05
C PHE A 434 -1.34 -1.43 16.82
N ALA A 435 -1.09 -2.21 17.86
CA ALA A 435 -0.40 -3.50 17.81
C ALA A 435 -1.37 -4.63 18.17
N ARG A 436 -1.41 -5.67 17.34
CA ARG A 436 -2.16 -6.91 17.62
C ARG A 436 -1.46 -7.72 18.71
N ALA A 437 -2.15 -8.74 19.22
CA ALA A 437 -1.64 -9.62 20.26
C ALA A 437 -0.37 -10.42 19.85
N ASP A 438 -0.10 -10.55 18.54
CA ASP A 438 1.10 -11.17 17.97
C ASP A 438 2.24 -10.16 17.68
N GLY A 439 2.11 -8.90 18.10
CA GLY A 439 3.09 -7.84 17.86
C GLY A 439 3.07 -7.24 16.45
N SER A 440 2.23 -7.73 15.54
CA SER A 440 2.04 -7.12 14.23
C SER A 440 1.32 -5.77 14.34
N ILE A 441 1.70 -4.82 13.49
CA ILE A 441 1.13 -3.46 13.48
C ILE A 441 -0.12 -3.42 12.60
N VAL A 442 -1.17 -2.75 13.06
CA VAL A 442 -2.35 -2.38 12.26
C VAL A 442 -2.06 -1.01 11.63
N PRO A 443 -2.32 -0.77 10.33
CA PRO A 443 -2.01 0.50 9.66
C PRO A 443 -2.96 1.67 10.03
N VAL A 444 -3.56 1.65 11.23
CA VAL A 444 -4.48 2.68 11.75
C VAL A 444 -3.85 3.34 12.97
N PHE A 445 -3.79 4.67 12.99
CA PHE A 445 -3.37 5.47 14.13
C PHE A 445 -4.50 5.61 15.16
N GLN A 446 -4.20 5.36 16.44
CA GLN A 446 -5.12 5.60 17.55
C GLN A 446 -5.04 7.06 18.02
N GLN A 447 -6.15 7.78 17.97
CA GLN A 447 -6.33 9.12 18.52
C GLN A 447 -7.31 9.11 19.70
N LEU A 448 -6.90 9.72 20.81
CA LEU A 448 -7.77 9.93 21.97
C LEU A 448 -8.66 11.15 21.75
N THR A 449 -9.95 11.07 22.11
CA THR A 449 -10.81 12.25 22.30
C THR A 449 -10.91 12.57 23.80
N GLN A 450 -10.26 13.65 24.24
CA GLN A 450 -10.14 14.03 25.66
C GLN A 450 -11.31 14.90 26.15
N LEU A 451 -11.94 15.66 25.25
CA LEU A 451 -12.95 16.65 25.58
C LEU A 451 -14.28 16.28 24.91
N VAL A 452 -15.20 15.69 25.67
CA VAL A 452 -16.50 15.21 25.19
C VAL A 452 -17.63 15.97 25.88
N ASP A 453 -18.48 16.64 25.10
CA ASP A 453 -19.69 17.31 25.58
C ASP A 453 -20.60 16.39 26.41
N GLU A 454 -20.87 15.16 25.95
CA GLU A 454 -21.71 14.19 26.69
C GLU A 454 -21.19 13.81 28.08
N HIS A 455 -19.89 14.01 28.32
CA HIS A 455 -19.31 13.80 29.63
C HIS A 455 -19.37 15.10 30.47
N LEU A 456 -19.06 16.23 29.84
CA LEU A 456 -18.84 17.51 30.51
C LEU A 456 -20.12 18.33 30.73
N VAL A 457 -20.92 18.54 29.69
CA VAL A 457 -21.87 19.65 29.61
C VAL A 457 -23.30 19.22 29.95
N VAL A 458 -24.01 20.05 30.71
CA VAL A 458 -25.43 19.83 31.01
C VAL A 458 -26.29 19.90 29.73
N GLY A 459 -27.17 18.92 29.54
CA GLY A 459 -28.06 18.84 28.38
C GLY A 459 -27.44 18.26 27.10
N ALA A 460 -26.14 17.92 27.11
CA ALA A 460 -25.49 17.10 26.11
C ALA A 460 -25.56 15.62 26.53
N GLY A 461 -26.45 14.84 25.91
CA GLY A 461 -26.59 13.40 26.20
C GLY A 461 -26.75 13.09 27.70
N SER A 462 -25.86 12.24 28.22
CA SER A 462 -25.81 11.85 29.65
C SER A 462 -25.36 12.97 30.60
N GLY A 463 -24.53 13.90 30.11
CA GLY A 463 -24.00 15.05 30.85
C GLY A 463 -23.40 14.74 32.22
N TYR A 464 -22.62 13.66 32.40
CA TYR A 464 -22.27 13.12 33.73
C TYR A 464 -21.75 14.14 34.76
N LEU A 465 -20.89 15.09 34.36
CA LEU A 465 -20.38 16.14 35.26
C LEU A 465 -21.37 17.32 35.43
N ASN A 466 -22.36 17.45 34.56
CA ASN A 466 -23.40 18.48 34.56
C ASN A 466 -22.86 19.92 34.66
N LEU A 467 -21.75 20.22 33.96
CA LEU A 467 -21.14 21.54 33.96
C LEU A 467 -21.93 22.51 33.06
N ASN A 468 -22.02 23.78 33.47
CA ASN A 468 -22.36 24.86 32.54
C ASN A 468 -21.17 25.22 31.64
N ALA A 469 -21.39 26.01 30.60
CA ALA A 469 -20.38 26.36 29.60
C ALA A 469 -19.10 26.95 30.20
N ALA A 470 -19.23 27.83 31.20
CA ALA A 470 -18.08 28.47 31.83
C ALA A 470 -17.24 27.46 32.64
N GLN A 471 -17.89 26.51 33.32
CA GLN A 471 -17.21 25.44 34.05
C GLN A 471 -16.55 24.43 33.10
N ALA A 472 -17.22 24.04 32.01
CA ALA A 472 -16.66 23.15 31.00
C ALA A 472 -15.49 23.82 30.24
N ALA A 473 -15.56 25.14 29.99
CA ALA A 473 -14.48 25.89 29.35
C ALA A 473 -13.21 25.93 30.22
N LEU A 474 -13.35 26.00 31.55
CA LEU A 474 -12.21 25.88 32.47
C LEU A 474 -11.52 24.51 32.38
N VAL A 475 -12.25 23.43 32.10
CA VAL A 475 -11.67 22.10 31.85
C VAL A 475 -10.87 22.09 30.55
N SER A 476 -11.42 22.64 29.46
CA SER A 476 -10.69 22.79 28.19
C SER A 476 -9.41 23.63 28.37
N GLN A 477 -9.51 24.75 29.08
CA GLN A 477 -8.39 25.65 29.37
C GLN A 477 -7.29 24.94 30.14
N GLN A 478 -7.62 24.22 31.21
CA GLN A 478 -6.66 23.46 32.00
C GLN A 478 -5.91 22.41 31.18
N LEU A 479 -6.59 21.72 30.25
CA LEU A 479 -5.96 20.72 29.39
C LEU A 479 -5.04 21.37 28.33
N ILE A 480 -5.47 22.48 27.72
CA ILE A 480 -4.65 23.26 26.79
C ILE A 480 -3.40 23.81 27.51
N ASP A 481 -3.57 24.34 28.72
CA ASP A 481 -2.46 24.87 29.53
C ASP A 481 -1.48 23.77 29.96
N ALA A 482 -1.96 22.62 30.43
CA ALA A 482 -1.10 21.49 30.79
C ALA A 482 -0.28 21.01 29.58
N SER A 483 -0.93 20.94 28.41
CA SER A 483 -0.32 20.60 27.13
C SER A 483 0.78 21.59 26.72
N LEU A 484 0.50 22.90 26.73
CA LEU A 484 1.47 23.97 26.45
C LEU A 484 2.66 23.95 27.42
N ASN A 485 2.42 23.62 28.69
CA ASN A 485 3.41 23.62 29.77
C ASN A 485 4.24 22.34 29.89
N GLY A 486 3.94 21.28 29.14
CA GLY A 486 4.83 20.11 29.09
C GLY A 486 4.21 18.77 28.69
N ASP A 487 2.88 18.64 28.66
CA ASP A 487 2.26 17.35 28.32
C ASP A 487 2.29 17.06 26.80
N TYR A 488 2.30 18.11 25.98
CA TYR A 488 2.43 18.05 24.52
C TYR A 488 1.38 17.15 23.86
N ALA A 489 0.11 17.49 24.10
CA ALA A 489 -1.07 16.77 23.65
C ALA A 489 -1.62 17.24 22.30
N ALA A 490 -2.14 16.28 21.54
CA ALA A 490 -3.06 16.53 20.42
C ALA A 490 -4.48 16.39 21.00
N ILE A 491 -5.14 17.52 21.29
CA ILE A 491 -6.39 17.56 22.05
C ILE A 491 -7.54 17.47 21.05
N MET A 492 -8.13 16.29 20.90
CA MET A 492 -9.34 16.11 20.09
C MET A 492 -10.58 16.38 20.94
N THR A 493 -11.52 17.12 20.37
CA THR A 493 -12.83 17.38 20.97
C THR A 493 -13.93 16.63 20.23
N GLN A 494 -15.00 16.33 20.95
CA GLN A 494 -16.30 16.02 20.38
C GLN A 494 -17.24 17.20 20.67
N PHE A 495 -17.76 17.79 19.61
CA PHE A 495 -18.81 18.81 19.62
C PHE A 495 -19.97 18.27 18.76
N HIS A 496 -20.91 17.54 19.34
CA HIS A 496 -22.05 16.95 18.62
C HIS A 496 -22.90 18.01 17.90
N VAL A 497 -23.39 17.69 16.71
CA VAL A 497 -24.32 18.55 15.96
C VAL A 497 -25.69 18.63 16.65
N ASP A 498 -26.12 17.51 17.25
CA ASP A 498 -27.46 17.27 17.79
C ASP A 498 -27.99 18.32 18.75
N TYR A 499 -27.11 18.81 19.63
CA TYR A 499 -27.44 19.77 20.67
C TYR A 499 -26.43 20.91 20.71
N TYR A 500 -25.91 21.31 19.54
CA TYR A 500 -25.03 22.48 19.38
C TYR A 500 -25.82 23.80 19.56
N TYR A 501 -26.24 24.06 20.79
CA TYR A 501 -26.89 25.28 21.27
C TYR A 501 -26.64 25.44 22.78
N GLY A 502 -27.00 26.60 23.33
CA GLY A 502 -26.94 26.84 24.78
C GLY A 502 -25.54 26.63 25.36
N ASP A 503 -25.44 25.85 26.44
CA ASP A 503 -24.16 25.59 27.12
C ASP A 503 -23.15 24.81 26.25
N ALA A 504 -23.60 23.88 25.38
CA ALA A 504 -22.70 23.08 24.54
C ALA A 504 -22.05 23.95 23.44
N GLN A 505 -22.84 24.78 22.76
CA GLN A 505 -22.32 25.77 21.82
C GLN A 505 -21.37 26.75 22.54
N ALA A 506 -21.79 27.35 23.65
CA ALA A 506 -20.97 28.32 24.37
C ALA A 506 -19.65 27.71 24.91
N TRP A 507 -19.64 26.44 25.29
CA TRP A 507 -18.44 25.70 25.69
C TRP A 507 -17.48 25.48 24.51
N ALA A 508 -17.97 24.98 23.38
CA ALA A 508 -17.16 24.73 22.19
C ALA A 508 -16.55 26.05 21.67
N GLU A 509 -17.36 27.10 21.61
CA GLU A 509 -16.95 28.45 21.27
C GLU A 509 -15.85 28.98 22.21
N ALA A 510 -16.06 28.94 23.52
CA ALA A 510 -15.07 29.38 24.51
C ALA A 510 -13.77 28.55 24.49
N THR A 511 -13.85 27.26 24.14
CA THR A 511 -12.70 26.38 23.96
C THR A 511 -11.84 26.82 22.77
N MET A 512 -12.48 27.11 21.63
CA MET A 512 -11.79 27.59 20.43
C MET A 512 -11.28 29.03 20.57
N ASP A 513 -12.03 29.92 21.23
CA ASP A 513 -11.58 31.28 21.56
C ASP A 513 -10.32 31.24 22.44
N TYR A 514 -10.28 30.33 23.42
CA TYR A 514 -9.09 30.16 24.25
C TYR A 514 -7.89 29.60 23.48
N ALA A 515 -8.09 28.55 22.67
CA ALA A 515 -7.05 27.97 21.83
C ALA A 515 -6.42 29.04 20.91
N ASN A 516 -7.25 29.85 20.24
CA ASN A 516 -6.79 30.99 19.44
C ASN A 516 -6.02 32.02 20.28
N SER A 517 -6.48 32.36 21.50
CA SER A 517 -5.79 33.29 22.39
C SER A 517 -4.37 32.83 22.77
N GLN A 518 -4.13 31.52 22.78
CA GLN A 518 -2.84 30.89 23.04
C GLN A 518 -2.03 30.58 21.75
N ASN A 519 -2.54 30.96 20.57
CA ASN A 519 -1.97 30.63 19.25
C ASN A 519 -1.85 29.12 19.00
N VAL A 520 -2.78 28.33 19.54
CA VAL A 520 -2.88 26.89 19.32
C VAL A 520 -3.52 26.63 17.95
N PRO A 521 -2.90 25.83 17.05
CA PRO A 521 -3.52 25.43 15.79
C PRO A 521 -4.82 24.64 16.03
N ILE A 522 -5.87 24.96 15.27
CA ILE A 522 -7.18 24.30 15.33
C ILE A 522 -7.49 23.66 13.97
N TRP A 523 -7.28 22.35 13.83
CA TRP A 523 -7.33 21.62 12.55
C TRP A 523 -8.39 20.51 12.56
N ASN A 524 -8.94 20.18 11.39
CA ASN A 524 -9.76 18.97 11.23
C ASN A 524 -8.91 17.68 11.39
N ALA A 525 -9.57 16.53 11.52
CA ALA A 525 -8.89 15.26 11.78
C ALA A 525 -8.11 14.74 10.55
N ASP A 526 -8.58 15.00 9.33
CA ASP A 526 -7.94 14.57 8.08
C ASP A 526 -6.61 15.30 7.81
N ARG A 527 -6.58 16.61 8.04
CA ARG A 527 -5.39 17.46 7.97
C ARG A 527 -4.38 17.09 9.07
N TRP A 528 -4.88 16.68 10.24
CA TRP A 528 -4.02 16.12 11.28
C TRP A 528 -3.42 14.77 10.85
N LEU A 529 -4.24 13.86 10.31
CA LEU A 529 -3.79 12.58 9.76
C LEU A 529 -2.73 12.79 8.65
N GLU A 530 -2.95 13.69 7.70
CA GLU A 530 -1.99 13.98 6.62
C GLU A 530 -0.63 14.45 7.18
N PHE A 531 -0.62 15.26 8.23
CA PHE A 531 0.60 15.67 8.92
C PHE A 531 1.25 14.50 9.69
N VAL A 532 0.45 13.68 10.38
CA VAL A 532 0.93 12.50 11.11
C VAL A 532 1.57 11.50 10.16
N GLU A 533 0.97 11.22 9.00
CA GLU A 533 1.54 10.36 7.95
C GLU A 533 2.83 10.95 7.39
N THR A 534 2.86 12.25 7.08
CA THR A 534 4.06 12.95 6.58
C THR A 534 5.21 12.92 7.59
N ARG A 535 4.93 13.14 8.88
CA ARG A 535 5.90 13.05 9.97
C ARG A 535 6.35 11.60 10.21
N TYR A 536 5.44 10.64 10.16
CA TYR A 536 5.73 9.22 10.39
C TYR A 536 6.62 8.64 9.28
N ALA A 537 6.39 9.05 8.03
CA ALA A 537 7.20 8.66 6.88
C ALA A 537 8.57 9.38 6.83
N ALA A 538 8.79 10.40 7.66
CA ALA A 538 10.01 11.19 7.64
C ALA A 538 11.17 10.48 8.36
N ASN A 539 12.31 10.35 7.68
CA ASN A 539 13.49 9.64 8.17
C ASN A 539 14.75 10.51 8.10
N TYR A 540 15.63 10.41 9.10
CA TYR A 540 16.96 11.01 9.02
C TYR A 540 17.99 9.99 8.51
N LYS A 541 18.89 10.41 7.62
CA LYS A 541 19.98 9.59 7.07
C LYS A 541 21.31 10.33 7.06
N ASN A 542 22.39 9.59 6.78
CA ASN A 542 23.75 10.10 6.60
C ASN A 542 24.27 10.95 7.77
N ILE A 543 23.76 10.67 8.99
CA ILE A 543 24.05 11.44 10.21
C ILE A 543 25.54 11.31 10.53
N THR A 544 26.28 12.40 10.35
CA THR A 544 27.73 12.46 10.47
C THR A 544 28.13 13.57 11.43
N TRP A 545 28.91 13.23 12.46
CA TRP A 545 29.57 14.19 13.35
C TRP A 545 31.06 14.30 13.01
N VAL A 546 31.54 15.51 12.77
CA VAL A 546 32.95 15.81 12.49
C VAL A 546 33.53 16.63 13.64
N ASP A 547 34.10 15.95 14.64
CA ASP A 547 34.55 16.59 15.87
C ASP A 547 35.57 17.73 15.64
N ALA A 548 36.51 17.55 14.71
CA ALA A 548 37.55 18.55 14.42
C ALA A 548 36.99 19.93 13.96
N SER A 549 35.75 19.95 13.43
CA SER A 549 35.06 21.18 13.01
C SER A 549 33.82 21.50 13.87
N GLY A 550 33.47 20.63 14.82
CA GLY A 550 32.21 20.72 15.56
C GLY A 550 30.96 20.68 14.68
N THR A 551 30.98 19.95 13.57
CA THR A 551 29.90 19.97 12.57
C THR A 551 29.09 18.68 12.60
N LEU A 552 27.77 18.81 12.75
CA LEU A 552 26.79 17.76 12.49
C LEU A 552 26.22 17.97 11.08
N SER A 553 26.15 16.93 10.25
CA SER A 553 25.42 16.95 8.97
C SER A 553 24.54 15.72 8.84
N PHE A 554 23.36 15.87 8.24
CA PHE A 554 22.38 14.80 8.06
C PHE A 554 21.36 15.20 6.99
N ASP A 555 20.71 14.21 6.38
CA ASP A 555 19.60 14.44 5.46
C ASP A 555 18.28 14.07 6.14
N LEU A 556 17.24 14.86 5.92
CA LEU A 556 15.85 14.55 6.23
C LEU A 556 15.17 14.13 4.93
N GLU A 557 14.80 12.85 4.82
CA GLU A 557 13.90 12.37 3.77
C GLU A 557 12.46 12.47 4.27
N SER A 558 11.54 13.02 3.47
CA SER A 558 10.11 13.01 3.80
C SER A 558 9.24 13.21 2.54
N PRO A 559 7.95 12.78 2.55
CA PRO A 559 7.01 13.12 1.48
C PRO A 559 6.91 14.63 1.29
N THR A 560 6.79 15.10 0.04
CA THR A 560 6.59 16.53 -0.25
C THR A 560 5.10 16.83 -0.24
N VAL A 561 4.63 17.50 0.81
CA VAL A 561 3.20 17.86 0.99
C VAL A 561 3.07 19.38 1.13
N SER A 562 2.25 19.97 0.25
CA SER A 562 2.12 21.43 0.15
C SER A 562 1.62 22.05 1.46
N GLY A 563 2.23 23.17 1.88
CA GLY A 563 1.84 23.89 3.09
C GLY A 563 2.19 23.22 4.42
N GLN A 564 2.73 21.99 4.42
CA GLN A 564 3.19 21.33 5.63
C GLN A 564 4.66 21.64 5.96
N THR A 565 4.94 21.76 7.26
CA THR A 565 6.29 21.98 7.78
C THR A 565 6.65 20.97 8.86
N LEU A 566 7.79 20.29 8.69
CA LEU A 566 8.40 19.46 9.71
C LEU A 566 9.43 20.29 10.50
N THR A 567 9.65 19.94 11.77
CA THR A 567 10.60 20.67 12.62
C THR A 567 11.61 19.71 13.23
N THR A 568 12.88 19.94 12.93
CA THR A 568 14.00 19.24 13.55
C THR A 568 14.39 19.94 14.85
N GLN A 569 14.51 19.17 15.92
CA GLN A 569 15.17 19.57 17.15
C GLN A 569 16.67 19.26 17.08
N LEU A 570 17.47 20.19 17.57
CA LEU A 570 18.90 20.04 17.78
C LEU A 570 19.27 20.49 19.19
N PRO A 571 20.25 19.85 19.86
CA PRO A 571 20.74 20.33 21.15
C PRO A 571 21.38 21.72 20.98
N LEU A 572 21.23 22.60 21.97
CA LEU A 572 21.93 23.90 21.95
C LEU A 572 23.42 23.79 22.27
N SER A 573 23.86 22.68 22.86
CA SER A 573 25.26 22.42 23.15
C SER A 573 25.58 20.93 23.04
N TYR A 574 26.73 20.61 22.47
CA TYR A 574 27.24 19.24 22.35
C TYR A 574 28.77 19.23 22.52
N GLY A 575 29.30 18.27 23.28
CA GLY A 575 30.75 18.17 23.53
C GLY A 575 31.40 19.40 24.19
N GLY A 576 30.62 20.22 24.92
CA GLY A 576 31.06 21.49 25.48
C GLY A 576 31.04 22.68 24.50
N ARG A 577 30.64 22.47 23.25
CA ARG A 577 30.48 23.48 22.20
C ARG A 577 29.00 23.90 22.08
N ASN A 578 28.74 25.18 21.85
CA ASN A 578 27.41 25.74 21.63
C ASN A 578 27.06 25.79 20.13
N LEU A 579 25.78 25.60 19.80
CA LEU A 579 25.25 25.75 18.43
C LEU A 579 25.37 27.20 17.95
N GLN A 580 26.02 27.41 16.81
CA GLN A 580 26.27 28.73 16.23
C GLN A 580 25.43 29.02 14.99
N SER A 581 25.21 28.02 14.14
CA SER A 581 24.45 28.18 12.90
C SER A 581 23.88 26.85 12.43
N VAL A 582 22.68 26.91 11.86
CA VAL A 582 22.10 25.82 11.06
C VAL A 582 22.01 26.28 9.61
N SER A 583 22.25 25.39 8.66
CA SER A 583 21.95 25.58 7.26
C SER A 583 21.06 24.46 6.75
N VAL A 584 20.10 24.79 5.88
CA VAL A 584 19.19 23.87 5.20
C VAL A 584 19.40 24.06 3.70
N ASP A 585 19.64 22.98 2.96
CA ASP A 585 19.92 22.97 1.53
C ASP A 585 21.06 23.94 1.15
N GLY A 586 22.06 24.05 2.03
CA GLY A 586 23.23 24.95 1.91
C GLY A 586 22.97 26.43 2.28
N VAL A 587 21.73 26.81 2.60
CA VAL A 587 21.34 28.18 2.98
C VAL A 587 21.28 28.29 4.51
N THR A 588 21.90 29.31 5.10
CA THR A 588 21.82 29.54 6.54
C THR A 588 20.39 29.87 6.96
N THR A 589 19.86 29.08 7.89
CA THR A 589 18.45 29.11 8.33
C THR A 589 18.38 29.43 9.82
N GLY A 590 17.52 30.38 10.18
CA GLY A 590 17.26 30.71 11.58
C GLY A 590 16.56 29.58 12.33
N TYR A 591 16.84 29.47 13.63
CA TYR A 591 16.17 28.53 14.53
C TYR A 591 15.52 29.28 15.70
N SER A 592 14.45 28.71 16.27
CA SER A 592 13.87 29.22 17.52
C SER A 592 14.39 28.44 18.73
N LEU A 593 14.58 29.14 19.85
CA LEU A 593 14.96 28.50 21.12
C LEU A 593 13.71 27.97 21.83
N GLN A 594 13.70 26.69 22.19
CA GLN A 594 12.61 26.06 22.93
C GLN A 594 13.12 25.36 24.17
N THR A 595 12.31 25.41 25.24
CA THR A 595 12.47 24.56 26.42
C THR A 595 11.43 23.46 26.37
N ILE A 596 11.89 22.22 26.23
CA ILE A 596 11.09 21.00 26.09
C ILE A 596 11.35 20.10 27.31
N LYS A 597 10.42 20.10 28.27
CA LYS A 597 10.52 19.36 29.54
C LYS A 597 11.89 19.52 30.22
N GLY A 598 12.35 20.76 30.37
CA GLY A 598 13.63 21.12 30.97
C GLY A 598 14.86 21.05 30.05
N GLN A 599 14.76 20.47 28.85
CA GLN A 599 15.84 20.48 27.86
C GLN A 599 15.76 21.74 26.99
N HIS A 600 16.89 22.43 26.78
CA HIS A 600 16.95 23.58 25.89
C HIS A 600 17.45 23.15 24.51
N VAL A 601 16.63 23.36 23.48
CA VAL A 601 16.84 22.88 22.11
C VAL A 601 16.58 23.97 21.08
N ALA A 602 17.23 23.87 19.93
CA ALA A 602 16.93 24.65 18.75
C ALA A 602 15.86 23.93 17.92
N PHE A 603 14.82 24.64 17.51
CA PHE A 603 13.81 24.19 16.55
C PHE A 603 14.10 24.80 15.19
N VAL A 604 14.32 23.93 14.20
CA VAL A 604 14.57 24.26 12.80
C VAL A 604 13.37 23.76 12.00
N SER A 605 12.47 24.66 11.60
CA SER A 605 11.30 24.32 10.81
C SER A 605 11.58 24.44 9.31
N THR A 606 11.28 23.40 8.55
CA THR A 606 11.42 23.35 7.09
C THR A 606 10.11 22.91 6.46
N ALA A 607 9.85 23.31 5.21
CA ALA A 607 8.82 22.63 4.42
C ALA A 607 9.16 21.13 4.30
N SER A 608 8.13 20.29 4.26
CA SER A 608 8.27 18.85 3.97
C SER A 608 8.93 18.61 2.60
N GLY A 609 9.24 17.34 2.31
CA GLY A 609 10.15 16.95 1.23
C GLY A 609 11.58 16.69 1.74
N ASN A 610 12.45 16.28 0.83
CA ASN A 610 13.85 15.98 1.15
C ASN A 610 14.65 17.27 1.42
N ARG A 611 15.44 17.28 2.50
CA ARG A 611 16.28 18.40 2.94
C ARG A 611 17.66 17.90 3.35
N SER A 612 18.71 18.65 3.05
CA SER A 612 20.04 18.43 3.66
C SER A 612 20.30 19.48 4.73
N LEU A 613 20.70 19.05 5.94
CA LEU A 613 20.89 19.92 7.08
C LEU A 613 22.34 19.83 7.60
N THR A 614 22.88 20.99 7.98
CA THR A 614 24.19 21.10 8.63
C THR A 614 24.11 22.05 9.82
N ALA A 615 24.60 21.63 10.98
CA ALA A 615 24.64 22.39 12.22
C ALA A 615 26.08 22.50 12.75
N VAL A 616 26.53 23.72 13.03
CA VAL A 616 27.91 24.02 13.46
C VAL A 616 27.93 24.42 14.92
N TYR A 617 28.84 23.82 15.69
CA TYR A 617 29.03 24.04 17.12
C TYR A 617 30.47 24.47 17.42
N ASN A 618 30.66 25.51 18.24
CA ASN A 618 32.00 25.93 18.68
C ASN A 618 32.01 26.40 20.15
N ASN A 619 33.15 26.87 20.65
CA ASN A 619 33.30 27.31 22.05
C ASN A 619 32.82 28.75 22.32
N ASP A 620 32.31 29.47 21.32
CA ASP A 620 31.79 30.82 21.52
C ASP A 620 30.46 30.76 22.29
N PRO A 621 30.03 31.85 22.95
CA PRO A 621 28.68 31.93 23.52
C PRO A 621 27.61 31.64 22.46
N LEU A 622 26.44 31.16 22.89
CA LEU A 622 25.28 31.05 22.01
C LEU A 622 25.01 32.40 21.31
N PRO A 623 24.78 32.42 19.99
CA PRO A 623 24.41 33.64 19.28
C PRO A 623 23.24 34.34 19.97
N THR A 624 23.29 35.68 20.05
CA THR A 624 22.15 36.45 20.53
C THR A 624 20.98 36.20 19.57
N ALA A 625 19.94 35.50 20.05
CA ALA A 625 18.84 35.08 19.21
C ALA A 625 18.21 36.30 18.51
N THR A 626 18.25 36.31 17.17
CA THR A 626 17.48 37.28 16.40
C THR A 626 16.01 37.01 16.68
N ALA A 627 15.30 38.01 17.21
CA ALA A 627 13.87 37.89 17.49
C ALA A 627 13.11 37.69 16.17
N THR A 628 12.85 36.43 15.83
CA THR A 628 12.11 36.06 14.62
C THR A 628 10.63 36.26 14.88
N GLN A 629 9.95 36.86 13.91
CA GLN A 629 8.55 37.29 14.03
C GLN A 629 7.62 36.13 14.39
N THR A 630 6.67 36.40 15.28
CA THR A 630 5.47 35.56 15.46
C THR A 630 4.85 35.28 14.10
N PRO A 631 4.44 34.03 13.78
CA PRO A 631 3.76 33.74 12.53
C PRO A 631 2.49 34.59 12.43
N SER A 632 2.49 35.54 11.51
CA SER A 632 1.25 36.20 11.12
C SER A 632 0.47 35.21 10.27
N VAL A 633 -0.66 34.72 10.79
CA VAL A 633 -1.60 33.94 9.99
C VAL A 633 -1.98 34.80 8.79
N THR A 634 -1.56 34.39 7.60
CA THR A 634 -1.95 35.05 6.37
C THR A 634 -3.40 34.67 6.11
N SER A 635 -4.33 35.47 6.64
CA SER A 635 -5.73 35.33 6.28
C SER A 635 -5.86 35.51 4.77
N ILE A 636 -6.48 34.54 4.10
CA ILE A 636 -6.87 34.69 2.70
C ILE A 636 -7.97 35.74 2.69
N ALA A 637 -7.61 36.96 2.29
CA ALA A 637 -8.51 38.09 2.30
C ALA A 637 -9.71 37.83 1.37
N THR A 638 -10.89 37.63 1.94
CA THR A 638 -12.14 37.58 1.19
C THR A 638 -12.34 38.91 0.47
N ALA A 639 -12.45 38.89 -0.86
CA ALA A 639 -12.59 40.11 -1.65
C ALA A 639 -13.96 40.77 -1.43
N GLY A 640 -14.00 41.77 -0.55
CA GLY A 640 -15.16 42.66 -0.40
C GLY A 640 -15.40 43.49 -1.66
N PRO A 641 -16.66 43.78 -2.05
CA PRO A 641 -16.96 44.41 -3.33
C PRO A 641 -16.66 45.92 -3.32
N SER A 642 -16.05 46.44 -4.39
CA SER A 642 -16.04 47.89 -4.61
C SER A 642 -15.97 48.34 -6.09
N ALA A 643 -16.93 49.20 -6.41
CA ALA A 643 -16.88 50.33 -7.34
C ALA A 643 -16.32 50.14 -8.77
N THR A 644 -17.25 50.11 -9.72
CA THR A 644 -17.07 50.48 -11.13
C THR A 644 -16.46 51.90 -11.29
N PRO A 645 -15.54 52.10 -12.25
CA PRO A 645 -15.50 53.34 -13.03
C PRO A 645 -15.90 53.10 -14.48
N SER A 646 -16.83 53.91 -14.98
CA SER A 646 -17.31 53.89 -16.37
C SER A 646 -16.31 54.52 -17.34
N THR A 647 -16.11 53.90 -18.49
CA THR A 647 -15.98 54.61 -19.78
C THR A 647 -16.69 53.84 -20.89
N THR A 648 -17.78 54.41 -21.42
CA THR A 648 -18.56 53.94 -22.58
C THR A 648 -18.05 54.63 -23.89
N PRO A 649 -18.45 54.22 -25.12
CA PRO A 649 -17.46 53.94 -26.16
C PRO A 649 -17.80 54.63 -27.51
N THR A 650 -17.63 53.92 -28.65
CA THR A 650 -17.98 54.28 -30.06
C THR A 650 -17.07 55.34 -30.71
N ALA A 651 -16.75 55.30 -32.02
CA ALA A 651 -17.12 54.43 -33.15
C ALA A 651 -15.96 54.46 -34.19
N THR A 652 -15.73 53.59 -35.18
CA THR A 652 -16.34 52.35 -35.74
C THR A 652 -15.20 51.64 -36.56
N ASN A 653 -15.29 50.51 -37.30
CA ASN A 653 -16.40 49.69 -37.81
C ASN A 653 -15.97 48.23 -38.12
N THR A 654 -16.95 47.39 -38.50
CA THR A 654 -16.86 46.17 -39.33
C THR A 654 -15.85 45.06 -38.96
N ALA A 655 -16.37 44.02 -38.30
CA ALA A 655 -15.79 42.68 -38.30
C ALA A 655 -16.69 41.70 -39.09
N THR A 656 -16.19 41.18 -40.20
CA THR A 656 -16.69 39.94 -40.84
C THR A 656 -16.24 38.72 -40.01
N PRO A 657 -16.92 37.56 -40.12
CA PRO A 657 -16.72 36.45 -39.19
C PRO A 657 -15.32 35.83 -39.33
N ILE A 658 -14.61 35.72 -38.21
CA ILE A 658 -13.33 35.00 -38.15
C ILE A 658 -13.61 33.52 -37.92
N ASN A 659 -12.93 32.68 -38.70
CA ASN A 659 -13.10 31.24 -38.73
C ASN A 659 -12.80 30.57 -37.39
N THR A 660 -13.48 29.44 -37.20
CA THR A 660 -13.19 28.36 -36.26
C THR A 660 -11.68 28.09 -36.12
N PRO A 661 -11.11 28.13 -34.90
CA PRO A 661 -9.88 27.42 -34.60
C PRO A 661 -10.25 25.93 -34.43
N THR A 662 -10.25 25.19 -35.53
CA THR A 662 -10.24 23.72 -35.48
C THR A 662 -8.85 23.27 -35.04
N SER A 663 -8.68 23.07 -33.74
CA SER A 663 -7.65 22.20 -33.19
C SER A 663 -8.23 21.48 -31.97
N SER A 664 -8.75 20.29 -32.21
CA SER A 664 -8.87 19.29 -31.14
C SER A 664 -7.50 19.15 -30.45
N PRO A 665 -7.44 18.82 -29.15
CA PRO A 665 -6.20 18.34 -28.58
C PRO A 665 -5.75 17.12 -29.41
N THR A 666 -4.61 17.24 -30.08
CA THR A 666 -3.99 16.11 -30.77
C THR A 666 -3.72 15.01 -29.75
N PRO A 667 -4.14 13.76 -29.99
CA PRO A 667 -3.80 12.65 -29.11
C PRO A 667 -2.29 12.57 -28.93
N VAL A 668 -1.84 12.50 -27.68
CA VAL A 668 -0.41 12.29 -27.37
C VAL A 668 -0.09 10.83 -27.64
N GLY A 669 0.40 10.54 -28.85
CA GLY A 669 1.10 9.31 -29.22
C GLY A 669 0.35 8.00 -28.92
N GLY A 670 -0.61 7.63 -29.77
CA GLY A 670 -1.15 6.27 -29.78
C GLY A 670 -0.15 5.26 -30.35
N ASN A 671 -0.25 4.02 -29.87
CA ASN A 671 0.44 2.80 -30.29
C ASN A 671 1.04 2.84 -31.73
N SER A 672 2.36 3.07 -31.87
CA SER A 672 2.96 3.38 -33.18
C SER A 672 3.27 2.16 -34.06
N VAL A 673 3.21 0.96 -33.50
CA VAL A 673 3.46 -0.31 -34.19
C VAL A 673 2.34 -1.29 -33.83
N PRO A 674 1.54 -1.78 -34.80
CA PRO A 674 0.45 -2.71 -34.51
C PRO A 674 0.98 -4.08 -34.08
N TRP A 675 0.14 -4.83 -33.38
CA TRP A 675 0.35 -6.26 -33.20
C TRP A 675 0.12 -6.99 -34.53
N SER A 676 0.82 -8.10 -34.72
CA SER A 676 0.65 -8.99 -35.87
C SER A 676 0.29 -10.40 -35.42
N TYR A 677 -0.74 -10.97 -36.02
CA TYR A 677 -1.11 -12.36 -35.86
C TYR A 677 0.03 -13.31 -36.28
N VAL A 678 0.21 -14.42 -35.54
CA VAL A 678 1.20 -15.46 -35.82
C VAL A 678 0.48 -16.78 -36.12
N ALA A 679 0.66 -17.28 -37.35
CA ALA A 679 0.03 -18.51 -37.80
C ALA A 679 0.49 -19.74 -37.00
N GLY A 680 -0.46 -20.40 -36.35
CA GLY A 680 -0.25 -21.69 -35.70
C GLY A 680 -0.33 -22.88 -36.67
N ASN A 681 0.23 -24.02 -36.26
CA ASN A 681 0.35 -25.23 -37.08
C ASN A 681 -0.82 -26.23 -36.93
N CYS A 682 -1.89 -25.86 -36.22
CA CYS A 682 -3.03 -26.73 -36.02
C CYS A 682 -3.89 -26.90 -37.30
N PRO A 683 -4.75 -27.94 -37.36
CA PRO A 683 -5.61 -28.20 -38.52
C PRO A 683 -6.37 -26.95 -39.02
N PRO A 684 -6.54 -26.76 -40.35
CA PRO A 684 -7.15 -25.54 -40.92
C PRO A 684 -8.55 -25.20 -40.39
N ALA A 685 -9.31 -26.20 -39.92
CA ALA A 685 -10.63 -26.00 -39.29
C ALA A 685 -10.58 -25.31 -37.91
N LEU A 686 -9.38 -25.12 -37.35
CA LEU A 686 -9.12 -24.33 -36.14
C LEU A 686 -8.53 -22.95 -36.47
N GLU A 687 -8.57 -22.55 -37.74
CA GLU A 687 -8.30 -21.20 -38.24
C GLU A 687 -6.97 -20.62 -37.71
N GLY A 688 -5.93 -21.47 -37.70
CA GLY A 688 -4.57 -21.09 -37.31
C GLY A 688 -4.31 -20.99 -35.81
N ALA A 689 -5.09 -21.69 -34.98
CA ALA A 689 -4.78 -21.93 -33.57
C ALA A 689 -3.33 -22.42 -33.33
N VAL A 690 -2.75 -22.04 -32.19
CA VAL A 690 -1.51 -22.67 -31.66
C VAL A 690 -1.82 -23.81 -30.68
N PHE A 691 -2.99 -23.78 -30.05
CA PHE A 691 -3.49 -24.81 -29.13
C PHE A 691 -5.02 -24.84 -29.16
N ALA A 692 -5.66 -25.99 -28.96
CA ALA A 692 -7.12 -26.12 -28.94
C ALA A 692 -7.56 -27.35 -28.14
N VAL A 693 -8.87 -27.49 -27.90
CA VAL A 693 -9.47 -28.59 -27.12
C VAL A 693 -8.97 -29.99 -27.50
N SER A 694 -8.97 -30.89 -26.52
CA SER A 694 -8.55 -32.29 -26.70
C SER A 694 -9.36 -33.00 -27.80
N GLY A 695 -8.68 -33.81 -28.61
CA GLY A 695 -9.29 -34.51 -29.75
C GLY A 695 -9.42 -33.71 -31.04
N SER A 696 -8.93 -32.47 -31.09
CA SER A 696 -8.94 -31.61 -32.29
C SER A 696 -7.66 -31.67 -33.14
N ASP A 697 -6.79 -32.65 -32.90
CA ASP A 697 -5.44 -32.78 -33.49
C ASP A 697 -4.53 -31.53 -33.31
N CYS A 698 -4.80 -30.72 -32.29
CA CYS A 698 -4.07 -29.51 -31.94
C CYS A 698 -3.60 -29.57 -30.48
N GLY A 699 -2.29 -29.41 -30.23
CA GLY A 699 -1.71 -29.50 -28.89
C GLY A 699 -1.31 -30.92 -28.41
N SER A 700 -1.22 -31.90 -29.32
CA SER A 700 -0.83 -33.32 -29.16
C SER A 700 -1.34 -34.11 -27.93
N GLY A 701 -2.02 -35.23 -28.18
CA GLY A 701 -2.50 -36.14 -27.14
C GLY A 701 -3.94 -35.84 -26.69
N THR A 702 -4.63 -36.87 -26.21
CA THR A 702 -6.03 -36.80 -25.79
C THR A 702 -6.16 -36.92 -24.28
N LEU A 703 -6.61 -35.84 -23.63
CA LEU A 703 -6.99 -35.80 -22.21
C LEU A 703 -8.50 -35.57 -22.10
N ALA A 704 -9.09 -35.94 -20.96
CA ALA A 704 -10.54 -35.88 -20.78
C ALA A 704 -11.02 -34.60 -20.06
N PHE A 705 -10.10 -33.85 -19.44
CA PHE A 705 -10.46 -32.67 -18.65
C PHE A 705 -10.64 -31.38 -19.46
N ASP A 706 -10.20 -31.36 -20.73
CA ASP A 706 -10.13 -30.20 -21.61
C ASP A 706 -10.74 -30.49 -23.00
N ALA A 707 -11.82 -31.28 -22.99
CA ALA A 707 -12.51 -31.75 -24.19
C ALA A 707 -13.63 -30.80 -24.65
N VAL A 708 -14.08 -29.87 -23.80
CA VAL A 708 -15.17 -28.92 -24.10
C VAL A 708 -14.62 -27.51 -24.32
N GLU A 709 -13.76 -27.04 -23.42
CA GLU A 709 -13.15 -25.70 -23.45
C GLU A 709 -11.65 -25.74 -23.15
N VAL A 710 -10.92 -24.75 -23.69
CA VAL A 710 -9.57 -24.36 -23.25
C VAL A 710 -9.44 -22.84 -23.26
N TYR A 711 -9.04 -22.24 -22.13
CA TYR A 711 -8.89 -20.80 -21.97
C TYR A 711 -7.89 -20.43 -20.86
N ASP A 712 -7.61 -19.14 -20.73
CA ASP A 712 -6.70 -18.50 -19.74
C ASP A 712 -5.34 -19.21 -19.61
N PRO A 713 -4.45 -19.00 -20.60
CA PRO A 713 -3.10 -19.53 -20.55
C PRO A 713 -2.22 -18.68 -19.64
N SER A 714 -1.49 -19.28 -18.70
CA SER A 714 -0.34 -18.67 -18.04
C SER A 714 0.95 -19.30 -18.57
N ILE A 715 1.82 -18.49 -19.15
CA ILE A 715 2.97 -18.94 -19.93
C ILE A 715 4.29 -18.43 -19.32
N LEU A 716 5.26 -19.33 -19.21
CA LEU A 716 6.62 -19.01 -18.81
C LEU A 716 7.62 -19.43 -19.90
N GLN A 717 8.57 -18.54 -20.22
CA GLN A 717 9.76 -18.88 -21.01
C GLN A 717 10.85 -19.39 -20.07
N ASP A 718 11.02 -20.71 -20.00
CA ASP A 718 11.97 -21.39 -19.13
C ASP A 718 13.10 -22.06 -19.95
N VAL A 719 14.06 -22.65 -19.24
CA VAL A 719 15.07 -23.56 -19.80
C VAL A 719 14.77 -24.98 -19.30
N ALA A 720 14.80 -25.95 -20.21
CA ALA A 720 14.62 -27.36 -19.86
C ALA A 720 15.78 -27.86 -18.98
N THR A 721 15.48 -28.46 -17.83
CA THR A 721 16.48 -28.98 -16.88
C THR A 721 16.12 -30.38 -16.39
N ALA A 722 17.04 -31.07 -15.72
CA ALA A 722 16.74 -32.36 -15.09
C ALA A 722 15.76 -32.25 -13.91
N ALA A 723 15.73 -31.11 -13.22
CA ALA A 723 14.84 -30.87 -12.06
C ALA A 723 13.44 -30.41 -12.50
N ALA A 724 13.37 -29.59 -13.55
CA ALA A 724 12.12 -29.19 -14.20
C ALA A 724 12.15 -29.70 -15.67
N PRO A 725 11.80 -30.97 -15.92
CA PRO A 725 11.87 -31.56 -17.25
C PRO A 725 10.91 -30.87 -18.22
N CYS A 726 11.25 -30.94 -19.51
CA CYS A 726 10.42 -30.50 -20.61
C CYS A 726 10.40 -31.63 -21.66
N PRO A 727 9.47 -32.61 -21.52
CA PRO A 727 9.45 -33.82 -22.36
C PRO A 727 9.60 -33.54 -23.87
N GLY A 728 10.51 -34.25 -24.54
CA GLY A 728 10.81 -34.04 -25.97
C GLY A 728 11.71 -32.84 -26.30
N ILE A 729 12.05 -32.00 -25.32
CA ILE A 729 12.95 -30.83 -25.48
C ILE A 729 14.27 -31.10 -24.74
N ALA A 730 15.39 -30.84 -25.40
CA ALA A 730 16.72 -31.13 -24.87
C ALA A 730 17.05 -30.24 -23.65
N ALA A 731 17.72 -30.81 -22.65
CA ALA A 731 18.19 -30.05 -21.50
C ALA A 731 19.13 -28.90 -21.93
N GLY A 732 18.92 -27.70 -21.39
CA GLY A 732 19.59 -26.48 -21.79
C GLY A 732 18.93 -25.71 -22.94
N ALA A 733 17.93 -26.28 -23.63
CA ALA A 733 17.14 -25.55 -24.63
C ALA A 733 15.99 -24.74 -24.00
N THR A 734 15.51 -23.73 -24.72
CA THR A 734 14.29 -22.99 -24.36
C THR A 734 13.08 -23.91 -24.32
N CYS A 735 12.26 -23.76 -23.29
CA CYS A 735 11.03 -24.48 -23.05
C CYS A 735 9.96 -23.45 -22.64
N TYR A 736 9.02 -23.17 -23.53
CA TYR A 736 7.78 -22.50 -23.14
C TYR A 736 6.91 -23.50 -22.38
N ARG A 737 6.40 -23.08 -21.22
CA ARG A 737 5.50 -23.85 -20.35
C ARG A 737 4.17 -23.13 -20.28
N MET A 738 3.05 -23.84 -20.41
CA MET A 738 1.71 -23.29 -20.32
C MET A 738 0.89 -24.09 -19.32
N TRP A 739 0.30 -23.38 -18.37
CA TRP A 739 -0.84 -23.84 -17.58
C TRP A 739 -2.08 -23.19 -18.13
N TYR A 740 -3.19 -23.92 -18.22
CA TYR A 740 -4.42 -23.44 -18.85
C TYR A 740 -5.64 -24.02 -18.15
N SER A 741 -6.77 -23.32 -18.23
CA SER A 741 -8.07 -23.83 -17.77
C SER A 741 -8.66 -24.75 -18.83
N GLY A 742 -9.21 -25.90 -18.41
CA GLY A 742 -9.91 -26.83 -19.30
C GLY A 742 -11.21 -27.35 -18.67
N GLU A 743 -12.24 -27.53 -19.49
CA GLU A 743 -13.55 -28.07 -19.08
C GLU A 743 -13.82 -29.46 -19.68
N ASP A 744 -14.36 -30.37 -18.85
CA ASP A 744 -14.79 -31.71 -19.27
C ASP A 744 -16.27 -31.77 -19.66
N SER A 745 -16.68 -32.91 -20.24
CA SER A 745 -18.08 -33.13 -20.65
C SER A 745 -19.11 -33.19 -19.51
N THR A 746 -18.68 -32.98 -18.26
CA THR A 746 -19.53 -32.90 -17.06
C THR A 746 -19.58 -31.51 -16.43
N GLY A 747 -18.90 -30.53 -17.01
CA GLY A 747 -18.86 -29.14 -16.54
C GLY A 747 -17.83 -28.84 -15.45
N VAL A 748 -16.79 -29.68 -15.31
CA VAL A 748 -15.79 -29.54 -14.22
C VAL A 748 -14.48 -28.95 -14.73
N PHE A 749 -14.19 -27.71 -14.32
CA PHE A 749 -12.93 -27.02 -14.62
C PHE A 749 -11.73 -27.63 -13.88
N ARG A 750 -10.63 -27.85 -14.60
CA ARG A 750 -9.34 -28.26 -14.05
C ARG A 750 -8.19 -27.55 -14.76
N ILE A 751 -7.02 -27.50 -14.13
CA ILE A 751 -5.82 -26.85 -14.69
C ILE A 751 -4.95 -27.89 -15.40
N GLY A 752 -4.70 -27.63 -16.69
CA GLY A 752 -3.85 -28.41 -17.56
C GLY A 752 -2.38 -28.00 -17.51
N TYR A 753 -1.55 -28.79 -18.19
CA TYR A 753 -0.15 -28.46 -18.44
C TYR A 753 0.27 -28.85 -19.86
N ALA A 754 0.97 -27.94 -20.54
CA ALA A 754 1.53 -28.13 -21.87
C ALA A 754 2.89 -27.45 -22.00
N ILE A 755 3.68 -27.89 -22.98
CA ILE A 755 5.02 -27.39 -23.26
C ILE A 755 5.20 -27.11 -24.75
N SER A 756 6.15 -26.26 -25.10
CA SER A 756 6.50 -25.95 -26.49
C SER A 756 7.97 -25.51 -26.62
N PRO A 757 8.68 -25.87 -27.70
CA PRO A 757 10.05 -25.39 -27.94
C PRO A 757 10.08 -23.93 -28.41
N ASP A 758 8.99 -23.45 -29.03
CA ASP A 758 8.92 -22.17 -29.74
C ASP A 758 7.69 -21.32 -29.36
N GLY A 759 6.78 -21.83 -28.53
CA GLY A 759 5.52 -21.18 -28.15
C GLY A 759 4.43 -21.22 -29.23
N VAL A 760 4.64 -21.98 -30.32
CA VAL A 760 3.70 -22.19 -31.43
C VAL A 760 3.28 -23.66 -31.49
N ASN A 761 4.25 -24.57 -31.38
CA ASN A 761 4.04 -26.01 -31.43
C ASN A 761 3.89 -26.55 -30.00
N TRP A 762 2.66 -26.69 -29.53
CA TRP A 762 2.37 -27.12 -28.16
C TRP A 762 2.11 -28.62 -28.05
N SER A 763 2.51 -29.20 -26.91
CA SER A 763 2.26 -30.58 -26.52
C SER A 763 1.75 -30.66 -25.10
N ARG A 764 0.59 -31.30 -24.90
CA ARG A 764 0.06 -31.65 -23.57
C ARG A 764 1.01 -32.58 -22.83
N VAL A 765 1.11 -32.37 -21.52
CA VAL A 765 1.83 -33.26 -20.61
C VAL A 765 0.82 -33.76 -19.56
N PRO A 766 0.42 -35.05 -19.61
CA PRO A 766 -0.55 -35.59 -18.67
C PRO A 766 -0.07 -35.47 -17.21
N GLY A 767 -0.89 -34.86 -16.36
CA GLY A 767 -0.64 -34.76 -14.93
C GLY A 767 -1.23 -35.93 -14.14
N ALA A 768 -0.85 -36.02 -12.86
CA ALA A 768 -1.28 -37.09 -11.97
C ALA A 768 -2.68 -36.88 -11.34
N ALA A 769 -3.32 -35.74 -11.58
CA ALA A 769 -4.65 -35.44 -11.03
C ALA A 769 -5.78 -35.98 -11.94
N GLY A 770 -7.03 -35.79 -11.49
CA GLY A 770 -8.23 -36.32 -12.16
C GLY A 770 -8.27 -36.00 -13.66
N ALA A 771 -8.66 -36.98 -14.47
CA ALA A 771 -8.77 -36.88 -15.93
C ALA A 771 -7.47 -36.47 -16.67
N GLY A 772 -6.31 -36.55 -16.02
CA GLY A 772 -4.99 -36.21 -16.60
C GLY A 772 -4.59 -34.74 -16.44
N SER A 773 -5.30 -33.99 -15.59
CA SER A 773 -4.97 -32.60 -15.25
C SER A 773 -3.72 -32.49 -14.36
N ALA A 774 -3.10 -31.31 -14.32
CA ALA A 774 -2.00 -30.99 -13.41
C ALA A 774 -2.53 -30.61 -12.01
N LEU A 775 -3.65 -29.87 -11.95
CA LEU A 775 -4.41 -29.64 -10.72
C LEU A 775 -5.89 -29.95 -10.98
N GLY A 776 -6.40 -30.98 -10.29
CA GLY A 776 -7.83 -31.32 -10.27
C GLY A 776 -8.58 -30.66 -9.10
N THR A 777 -9.85 -31.02 -8.89
CA THR A 777 -10.70 -30.51 -7.81
C THR A 777 -10.11 -30.74 -6.41
N GLY A 778 -10.43 -29.84 -5.48
CA GLY A 778 -10.09 -29.97 -4.06
C GLY A 778 -10.89 -31.04 -3.30
N PRO A 779 -10.55 -31.32 -2.04
CA PRO A 779 -11.30 -32.23 -1.19
C PRO A 779 -12.67 -31.65 -0.81
N GLY A 780 -13.61 -32.53 -0.42
CA GLY A 780 -14.95 -32.12 0.00
C GLY A 780 -14.91 -31.14 1.18
N GLY A 781 -15.58 -29.99 1.03
CA GLY A 781 -15.60 -28.90 2.00
C GLY A 781 -14.64 -27.75 1.70
N ALA A 782 -13.60 -27.96 0.87
CA ALA A 782 -12.68 -26.90 0.45
C ALA A 782 -13.35 -25.90 -0.52
N PHE A 783 -12.82 -24.67 -0.58
CA PHE A 783 -13.23 -23.62 -1.51
C PHE A 783 -13.14 -24.05 -3.00
N ASP A 784 -12.25 -24.98 -3.34
CA ASP A 784 -11.98 -25.47 -4.70
C ASP A 784 -12.56 -26.87 -5.01
N ARG A 785 -13.55 -27.31 -4.22
CA ARG A 785 -14.13 -28.67 -4.27
C ARG A 785 -14.83 -29.04 -5.58
N ASN A 786 -15.36 -28.06 -6.33
CA ASN A 786 -16.13 -28.30 -7.56
C ASN A 786 -15.35 -27.98 -8.85
N GLY A 787 -14.17 -27.34 -8.75
CA GLY A 787 -13.37 -26.98 -9.93
C GLY A 787 -12.19 -26.09 -9.57
N VAL A 788 -11.21 -26.03 -10.46
CA VAL A 788 -10.11 -25.05 -10.44
C VAL A 788 -9.87 -24.48 -11.83
N ALA A 789 -9.67 -23.17 -11.94
CA ALA A 789 -9.38 -22.47 -13.18
C ALA A 789 -8.48 -21.24 -12.92
N TYR A 790 -8.28 -20.44 -13.95
CA TYR A 790 -7.51 -19.19 -13.96
C TYR A 790 -6.12 -19.32 -13.32
N PRO A 791 -5.24 -20.19 -13.87
CA PRO A 791 -3.93 -20.45 -13.30
C PRO A 791 -2.96 -19.31 -13.59
N HIS A 792 -2.25 -18.82 -12.58
CA HIS A 792 -1.11 -17.92 -12.77
C HIS A 792 0.13 -18.44 -12.07
N VAL A 793 1.22 -18.62 -12.85
CA VAL A 793 2.45 -19.24 -12.36
C VAL A 793 3.65 -18.28 -12.45
N ILE A 794 4.46 -18.22 -11.40
CA ILE A 794 5.82 -17.66 -11.44
C ILE A 794 6.83 -18.75 -11.09
N LYS A 795 8.12 -18.56 -11.43
CA LYS A 795 9.19 -19.46 -11.01
C LYS A 795 10.22 -18.70 -10.17
N ASP A 796 10.25 -19.03 -8.88
CA ASP A 796 11.10 -18.40 -7.86
C ASP A 796 12.26 -19.34 -7.54
N GLY A 797 13.37 -19.16 -8.27
CA GLY A 797 14.52 -20.06 -8.24
C GLY A 797 14.15 -21.47 -8.76
N ALA A 798 14.15 -22.46 -7.86
CA ALA A 798 13.81 -23.85 -8.18
C ALA A 798 12.31 -24.18 -8.00
N THR A 799 11.50 -23.24 -7.52
CA THR A 799 10.11 -23.49 -7.14
C THR A 799 9.14 -22.73 -8.04
N PHE A 800 8.26 -23.46 -8.72
CA PHE A 800 7.07 -22.90 -9.33
C PHE A 800 6.05 -22.59 -8.24
N LYS A 801 5.44 -21.41 -8.31
CA LYS A 801 4.36 -20.94 -7.44
C LYS A 801 3.14 -20.66 -8.30
N LEU A 802 2.00 -21.25 -7.96
CA LEU A 802 0.72 -21.14 -8.66
C LEU A 802 -0.31 -20.45 -7.76
N TRP A 803 -0.95 -19.42 -8.29
CA TRP A 803 -2.22 -18.90 -7.78
C TRP A 803 -3.32 -19.35 -8.73
N TYR A 804 -4.49 -19.72 -8.19
CA TYR A 804 -5.57 -20.29 -8.98
C TYR A 804 -6.93 -19.99 -8.36
N VAL A 805 -7.98 -19.92 -9.17
CA VAL A 805 -9.35 -19.72 -8.71
C VAL A 805 -9.99 -21.08 -8.36
N GLY A 806 -10.65 -21.15 -7.21
CA GLY A 806 -11.40 -22.32 -6.74
C GLY A 806 -12.92 -22.14 -6.85
N TYR A 807 -13.61 -23.17 -7.36
CA TYR A 807 -15.07 -23.22 -7.42
C TYR A 807 -15.65 -24.03 -6.26
N GLY A 808 -16.58 -23.40 -5.55
CA GLY A 808 -17.37 -24.02 -4.49
C GLY A 808 -18.75 -24.48 -4.94
N ALA A 809 -19.67 -24.58 -3.98
CA ALA A 809 -21.00 -25.14 -4.18
C ALA A 809 -21.98 -24.21 -4.93
N THR A 810 -21.66 -22.92 -5.02
CA THR A 810 -22.57 -21.91 -5.59
C THR A 810 -21.89 -21.13 -6.72
N TYR A 811 -20.63 -20.71 -6.54
CA TYR A 811 -19.82 -20.10 -7.59
C TYR A 811 -18.31 -20.21 -7.25
N ILE A 812 -17.49 -19.27 -7.70
CA ILE A 812 -16.11 -19.04 -7.23
C ILE A 812 -16.13 -18.75 -5.72
N ASP A 813 -15.32 -19.47 -4.93
CA ASP A 813 -15.18 -19.24 -3.47
C ASP A 813 -13.89 -18.45 -3.13
N GLY A 814 -12.93 -18.28 -4.06
CA GLY A 814 -11.71 -17.49 -3.84
C GLY A 814 -10.47 -17.92 -4.65
N ILE A 815 -9.32 -17.32 -4.34
CA ILE A 815 -8.01 -17.61 -4.94
C ILE A 815 -7.16 -18.44 -3.97
N GLY A 816 -6.72 -19.62 -4.41
CA GLY A 816 -5.79 -20.50 -3.71
C GLY A 816 -4.33 -20.32 -4.11
N TYR A 817 -3.46 -21.04 -3.40
CA TYR A 817 -2.01 -21.07 -3.65
C TYR A 817 -1.48 -22.52 -3.65
N ALA A 818 -0.52 -22.82 -4.52
CA ALA A 818 0.16 -24.10 -4.59
C ALA A 818 1.63 -23.94 -5.03
N THR A 819 2.47 -24.92 -4.70
CA THR A 819 3.89 -24.96 -5.10
C THR A 819 4.26 -26.27 -5.79
N SER A 820 5.24 -26.20 -6.68
CA SER A 820 5.78 -27.35 -7.42
C SER A 820 7.28 -27.18 -7.69
N THR A 821 8.02 -28.27 -7.83
CA THR A 821 9.43 -28.26 -8.27
C THR A 821 9.60 -28.56 -9.76
N ASP A 822 8.58 -29.17 -10.40
CA ASP A 822 8.62 -29.57 -11.82
C ASP A 822 7.57 -28.87 -12.70
N GLY A 823 6.62 -28.15 -12.08
CA GLY A 823 5.51 -27.46 -12.75
C GLY A 823 4.30 -28.36 -13.04
N LEU A 824 4.37 -29.65 -12.72
CA LEU A 824 3.33 -30.63 -13.03
C LEU A 824 2.69 -31.21 -11.76
N ASN A 825 3.50 -31.48 -10.75
CA ASN A 825 3.06 -32.04 -9.48
C ASN A 825 2.92 -30.92 -8.45
N TRP A 826 1.69 -30.56 -8.11
CA TRP A 826 1.35 -29.41 -7.27
C TRP A 826 0.97 -29.79 -5.84
N THR A 827 1.60 -29.14 -4.87
CA THR A 827 1.24 -29.20 -3.45
C THR A 827 0.42 -27.96 -3.10
N ARG A 828 -0.86 -28.15 -2.76
CA ARG A 828 -1.72 -27.06 -2.26
C ARG A 828 -1.22 -26.53 -0.92
N TYR A 829 -1.30 -25.22 -0.74
CA TYR A 829 -1.26 -24.59 0.57
C TYR A 829 -2.68 -24.47 1.10
N ASN A 830 -2.89 -24.81 2.38
CA ASN A 830 -4.18 -24.64 3.04
C ASN A 830 -4.25 -23.24 3.65
N GLY A 831 -4.74 -22.28 2.88
CA GLY A 831 -4.81 -20.88 3.29
C GLY A 831 -5.86 -20.60 4.39
N PRO A 832 -5.73 -19.46 5.09
CA PRO A 832 -6.56 -19.13 6.25
C PRO A 832 -8.03 -18.87 5.90
N LEU A 833 -8.34 -18.57 4.63
CA LEU A 833 -9.69 -18.23 4.15
C LEU A 833 -10.40 -19.48 3.62
N ASN A 834 -10.71 -20.43 4.50
CA ASN A 834 -11.29 -21.74 4.15
C ASN A 834 -10.49 -22.52 3.08
N GLY A 835 -9.15 -22.43 3.14
CA GLY A 835 -8.23 -23.02 2.16
C GLY A 835 -7.71 -22.03 1.12
N ALA A 836 -8.41 -20.92 0.87
CA ALA A 836 -7.95 -19.85 -0.01
C ALA A 836 -6.93 -18.91 0.68
N VAL A 837 -6.13 -18.21 -0.12
CA VAL A 837 -5.19 -17.16 0.31
C VAL A 837 -5.70 -15.74 0.06
N TYR A 838 -6.71 -15.60 -0.81
CA TYR A 838 -7.40 -14.33 -1.06
C TYR A 838 -8.86 -14.59 -1.46
N THR A 839 -9.78 -13.73 -1.03
CA THR A 839 -11.24 -13.86 -1.29
C THR A 839 -11.85 -12.49 -1.60
N GLN A 840 -13.10 -12.50 -2.07
CA GLN A 840 -13.92 -11.31 -2.29
C GLN A 840 -14.04 -10.43 -1.04
N SER A 841 -14.28 -9.13 -1.28
CA SER A 841 -14.60 -8.19 -0.21
C SER A 841 -15.97 -8.50 0.41
N SER A 842 -16.09 -8.34 1.72
CA SER A 842 -17.38 -8.36 2.42
C SER A 842 -18.18 -7.07 2.25
N THR A 843 -17.59 -6.03 1.62
CA THR A 843 -18.23 -4.74 1.38
C THR A 843 -18.87 -4.69 0.00
N THR A 844 -20.20 -4.63 -0.07
CA THR A 844 -20.95 -4.79 -1.33
C THR A 844 -20.84 -3.63 -2.35
N SER A 845 -20.22 -2.51 -1.98
CA SER A 845 -19.84 -1.44 -2.93
C SER A 845 -18.46 -1.63 -3.54
N ASP A 846 -17.64 -2.54 -3.03
CA ASP A 846 -16.31 -2.80 -3.59
C ASP A 846 -16.44 -3.43 -4.98
N PHE A 847 -15.46 -3.14 -5.84
CA PHE A 847 -15.46 -3.69 -7.20
C PHE A 847 -15.31 -5.21 -7.24
N ASP A 848 -14.84 -5.83 -6.15
CA ASP A 848 -14.57 -7.26 -5.98
C ASP A 848 -15.49 -7.93 -4.95
N SER A 849 -16.66 -7.34 -4.67
CA SER A 849 -17.56 -7.81 -3.62
C SER A 849 -18.37 -9.06 -3.95
N TYR A 850 -18.47 -9.44 -5.23
CA TYR A 850 -19.15 -10.66 -5.65
C TYR A 850 -18.16 -11.82 -5.72
N ASN A 851 -17.07 -11.68 -6.48
CA ASN A 851 -15.95 -12.63 -6.51
C ASN A 851 -14.62 -11.91 -6.82
N VAL A 852 -13.51 -12.60 -6.53
CA VAL A 852 -12.17 -12.32 -7.07
C VAL A 852 -11.75 -13.41 -8.05
N ASN A 853 -11.17 -13.06 -9.19
CA ASN A 853 -10.68 -14.00 -10.20
C ASN A 853 -9.40 -13.50 -10.89
N THR A 854 -8.87 -14.26 -11.85
CA THR A 854 -7.69 -13.95 -12.70
C THR A 854 -6.52 -13.22 -11.99
N PRO A 855 -5.89 -13.86 -10.99
CA PRO A 855 -4.77 -13.26 -10.26
C PRO A 855 -3.50 -13.20 -11.12
N TYR A 856 -2.97 -12.03 -11.42
CA TYR A 856 -1.63 -11.85 -12.01
C TYR A 856 -0.61 -11.39 -10.97
N VAL A 857 0.30 -12.30 -10.61
CA VAL A 857 1.35 -12.06 -9.60
C VAL A 857 2.72 -11.78 -10.24
N LEU A 858 3.35 -10.68 -9.84
CA LEU A 858 4.73 -10.32 -10.16
C LEU A 858 5.53 -10.17 -8.85
N LYS A 859 6.74 -10.73 -8.79
CA LYS A 859 7.65 -10.57 -7.65
C LYS A 859 8.75 -9.57 -8.01
N ASP A 860 8.87 -8.46 -7.30
CA ASP A 860 9.96 -7.49 -7.45
C ASP A 860 10.46 -6.96 -6.09
N ARG A 861 10.96 -5.72 -6.06
CA ARG A 861 11.29 -5.00 -4.84
C ARG A 861 10.43 -3.75 -4.69
N ALA A 862 10.08 -3.43 -3.46
CA ALA A 862 9.49 -2.14 -3.11
C ALA A 862 10.48 -1.00 -3.37
N SER A 863 9.98 0.15 -3.81
CA SER A 863 10.78 1.34 -4.12
C SER A 863 9.99 2.61 -3.80
N ALA A 864 10.65 3.76 -3.73
CA ALA A 864 9.96 5.03 -3.51
C ALA A 864 9.03 5.37 -4.68
N GLU A 865 9.43 4.99 -5.90
CA GLU A 865 8.67 5.19 -7.14
C GLU A 865 7.51 4.20 -7.28
N ALA A 866 7.69 2.95 -6.83
CA ALA A 866 6.66 1.92 -6.81
C ALA A 866 6.58 1.30 -5.40
N PRO A 867 5.84 1.95 -4.47
CA PRO A 867 5.73 1.49 -3.10
C PRO A 867 4.99 0.15 -3.01
N CYS A 868 5.15 -0.54 -1.88
CA CYS A 868 4.51 -1.81 -1.58
C CYS A 868 3.95 -1.71 -0.16
N VAL A 869 2.63 -1.86 0.02
CA VAL A 869 1.99 -1.51 1.30
C VAL A 869 2.47 -2.47 2.40
N GLY A 870 2.96 -1.89 3.50
CA GLY A 870 3.54 -2.62 4.63
C GLY A 870 4.98 -3.13 4.42
N ILE A 871 5.63 -2.87 3.28
CA ILE A 871 6.93 -3.43 2.92
C ILE A 871 7.94 -2.29 2.63
N ALA A 872 9.11 -2.37 3.26
CA ALA A 872 10.13 -1.31 3.20
C ALA A 872 10.83 -1.24 1.83
N ASN A 873 11.24 -0.05 1.41
CA ASN A 873 11.98 0.15 0.15
C ASN A 873 13.26 -0.70 0.11
N GLY A 874 13.46 -1.42 -0.99
CA GLY A 874 14.53 -2.38 -1.18
C GLY A 874 14.13 -3.83 -0.85
N GLU A 875 13.08 -4.06 -0.06
CA GLU A 875 12.62 -5.41 0.30
C GLU A 875 11.79 -6.07 -0.79
N THR A 876 11.67 -7.40 -0.69
CA THR A 876 10.89 -8.22 -1.63
C THR A 876 9.40 -7.86 -1.56
N CYS A 877 8.79 -7.63 -2.72
CA CYS A 877 7.36 -7.35 -2.87
C CYS A 877 6.75 -8.33 -3.87
N TYR A 878 5.71 -9.06 -3.46
CA TYR A 878 4.78 -9.71 -4.38
C TYR A 878 3.63 -8.74 -4.65
N ARG A 879 3.31 -8.54 -5.93
CA ARG A 879 2.28 -7.65 -6.44
C ARG A 879 1.26 -8.48 -7.18
N MET A 880 0.00 -8.44 -6.77
CA MET A 880 -1.11 -9.11 -7.44
C MET A 880 -2.05 -8.06 -8.01
N TRP A 881 -2.22 -8.05 -9.32
CA TRP A 881 -3.41 -7.47 -9.94
C TRP A 881 -4.41 -8.60 -10.13
N TYR A 882 -5.69 -8.33 -9.93
CA TYR A 882 -6.72 -9.37 -10.03
C TYR A 882 -8.01 -8.75 -10.56
N GLU A 883 -8.86 -9.54 -11.18
CA GLU A 883 -10.19 -9.08 -11.54
C GLU A 883 -11.13 -9.19 -10.33
N GLY A 884 -11.76 -8.08 -9.99
CA GLY A 884 -12.88 -8.05 -9.08
C GLY A 884 -14.19 -7.98 -9.84
N VAL A 885 -15.16 -8.78 -9.40
CA VAL A 885 -16.53 -8.75 -9.89
C VAL A 885 -17.43 -8.07 -8.86
N ASN A 886 -18.22 -7.09 -9.31
CA ASN A 886 -19.37 -6.57 -8.59
C ASN A 886 -20.63 -6.89 -9.39
N ASN A 887 -21.72 -7.28 -8.73
CA ASN A 887 -22.99 -7.64 -9.38
C ASN A 887 -24.16 -6.69 -9.04
N VAL A 888 -23.94 -5.66 -8.22
CA VAL A 888 -24.99 -4.78 -7.68
C VAL A 888 -25.60 -3.89 -8.77
N ALA A 889 -24.77 -3.37 -9.67
CA ALA A 889 -25.19 -2.56 -10.82
C ALA A 889 -25.20 -3.36 -12.14
N GLY A 890 -25.38 -4.69 -12.05
CA GLY A 890 -25.09 -5.63 -13.13
C GLY A 890 -23.69 -6.25 -13.00
N TYR A 891 -23.41 -7.27 -13.80
CA TYR A 891 -22.16 -8.07 -13.73
C TYR A 891 -20.99 -7.29 -14.36
N ILE A 892 -20.25 -6.57 -13.52
CA ILE A 892 -19.21 -5.61 -13.92
C ILE A 892 -17.85 -6.07 -13.36
N PHE A 893 -16.82 -5.99 -14.20
CA PHE A 893 -15.44 -6.32 -13.83
C PHE A 893 -14.59 -5.05 -13.74
N ARG A 894 -13.64 -5.03 -12.79
CA ARG A 894 -12.56 -4.04 -12.67
C ARG A 894 -11.27 -4.70 -12.22
N VAL A 895 -10.13 -4.04 -12.46
CA VAL A 895 -8.83 -4.53 -11.96
C VAL A 895 -8.54 -3.99 -10.56
N GLY A 896 -8.34 -4.91 -9.62
CA GLY A 896 -7.88 -4.68 -8.27
C GLY A 896 -6.37 -4.80 -8.10
N TYR A 897 -5.90 -4.42 -6.91
CA TYR A 897 -4.48 -4.53 -6.55
C TYR A 897 -4.30 -5.02 -5.11
N ALA A 898 -3.31 -5.87 -4.89
CA ALA A 898 -2.89 -6.34 -3.58
C ALA A 898 -1.37 -6.53 -3.51
N THR A 899 -0.79 -6.34 -2.33
CA THR A 899 0.64 -6.55 -2.06
C THR A 899 0.86 -7.59 -0.98
N SER A 900 1.97 -8.32 -1.06
CA SER A 900 2.32 -9.38 -0.11
C SER A 900 3.84 -9.52 0.06
N PRO A 901 4.36 -9.86 1.27
CA PRO A 901 5.79 -10.11 1.48
C PRO A 901 6.22 -11.52 1.05
N ASP A 902 5.29 -12.48 0.98
CA ASP A 902 5.55 -13.92 0.79
C ASP A 902 4.78 -14.56 -0.40
N GLY A 903 3.74 -13.87 -0.89
CA GLY A 903 2.80 -14.34 -1.91
C GLY A 903 1.61 -15.13 -1.35
N ILE A 904 1.45 -15.17 -0.02
CA ILE A 904 0.43 -15.91 0.70
C ILE A 904 -0.45 -14.96 1.52
N THR A 905 0.17 -14.05 2.27
CA THR A 905 -0.54 -13.05 3.08
C THR A 905 -0.69 -11.77 2.27
N TRP A 906 -1.89 -11.52 1.75
CA TRP A 906 -2.18 -10.40 0.85
C TRP A 906 -2.87 -9.24 1.58
N THR A 907 -2.43 -8.02 1.28
CA THR A 907 -3.06 -6.76 1.70
C THR A 907 -3.69 -6.12 0.47
N LYS A 908 -5.03 -5.94 0.46
CA LYS A 908 -5.73 -5.18 -0.59
C LYS A 908 -5.25 -3.72 -0.58
N VAL A 909 -5.02 -3.14 -1.74
CA VAL A 909 -4.61 -1.75 -1.92
C VAL A 909 -5.67 -1.06 -2.76
N LEU A 910 -6.30 -0.03 -2.20
CA LEU A 910 -7.39 0.69 -2.85
C LEU A 910 -6.85 1.64 -3.92
N GLY A 911 -7.29 1.47 -5.16
CA GLY A 911 -7.07 2.41 -6.24
C GLY A 911 -8.11 3.53 -6.28
N SER A 912 -7.93 4.46 -7.22
CA SER A 912 -8.79 5.65 -7.40
C SER A 912 -10.09 5.38 -8.18
N GLY A 913 -10.29 4.17 -8.70
CA GLY A 913 -11.49 3.74 -9.42
C GLY A 913 -12.66 3.36 -8.50
N ILE A 914 -13.86 3.24 -9.09
CA ILE A 914 -15.09 2.89 -8.37
C ILE A 914 -14.91 1.58 -7.59
N GLY A 915 -15.31 1.61 -6.31
CA GLY A 915 -15.21 0.47 -5.40
C GLY A 915 -13.78 0.14 -4.93
N GLY A 916 -12.78 0.99 -5.24
CA GLY A 916 -11.38 0.80 -4.87
C GLY A 916 -10.51 0.12 -5.95
N ALA A 917 -10.94 0.11 -7.21
CA ALA A 917 -10.19 -0.47 -8.32
C ALA A 917 -8.97 0.38 -8.72
N VAL A 918 -7.87 -0.24 -9.17
CA VAL A 918 -6.70 0.47 -9.72
C VAL A 918 -6.81 0.76 -11.22
N LEU A 919 -7.65 0.00 -11.93
CA LEU A 919 -8.11 0.35 -13.27
C LEU A 919 -9.63 0.19 -13.33
N ASP A 920 -10.30 1.29 -13.62
CA ASP A 920 -11.75 1.36 -13.86
C ASP A 920 -12.01 1.46 -15.36
N ARG A 921 -13.28 1.32 -15.72
CA ARG A 921 -13.82 1.34 -17.07
C ARG A 921 -13.68 2.72 -17.71
N GLY A 922 -13.49 2.75 -19.02
CA GLY A 922 -13.54 3.98 -19.79
C GLY A 922 -14.92 4.65 -19.73
N ALA A 923 -14.97 5.98 -19.84
CA ALA A 923 -16.23 6.71 -19.90
C ALA A 923 -17.09 6.36 -21.13
N SER A 924 -16.44 5.90 -22.20
CA SER A 924 -17.04 5.46 -23.46
C SER A 924 -16.01 4.72 -24.30
N GLY A 925 -16.43 3.73 -25.09
CA GLY A 925 -15.54 3.03 -26.03
C GLY A 925 -15.45 1.53 -25.75
N PHE A 926 -14.26 0.98 -26.02
CA PHE A 926 -13.98 -0.45 -26.04
C PHE A 926 -13.87 -1.09 -24.64
N ASP A 927 -13.62 -0.29 -23.60
CA ASP A 927 -13.43 -0.70 -22.21
C ASP A 927 -14.51 -0.13 -21.25
N ALA A 928 -15.64 0.33 -21.81
CA ALA A 928 -16.63 1.11 -21.05
C ALA A 928 -17.61 0.27 -20.20
N ALA A 929 -17.76 -1.03 -20.48
CA ALA A 929 -18.68 -1.92 -19.77
C ALA A 929 -18.02 -2.69 -18.62
N SER A 930 -16.79 -3.18 -18.83
CA SER A 930 -15.92 -3.85 -17.84
C SER A 930 -14.45 -3.72 -18.25
N VAL A 931 -13.55 -3.81 -17.25
CA VAL A 931 -12.11 -4.08 -17.46
C VAL A 931 -11.65 -5.22 -16.56
N GLY A 932 -10.84 -6.14 -17.09
CA GLY A 932 -10.55 -7.42 -16.42
C GLY A 932 -9.23 -8.04 -16.84
N VAL A 933 -9.02 -9.30 -16.46
CA VAL A 933 -7.87 -10.17 -16.81
C VAL A 933 -6.53 -9.42 -17.00
N PRO A 934 -5.93 -8.88 -15.92
CA PRO A 934 -4.74 -8.05 -16.02
C PRO A 934 -3.47 -8.86 -16.31
N VAL A 935 -2.58 -8.35 -17.16
CA VAL A 935 -1.26 -8.93 -17.43
C VAL A 935 -0.19 -7.85 -17.36
N VAL A 936 0.73 -7.96 -16.39
CA VAL A 936 1.67 -6.87 -16.07
C VAL A 936 3.14 -7.23 -16.30
N ILE A 937 3.84 -6.44 -17.13
CA ILE A 937 5.29 -6.54 -17.34
C ILE A 937 5.98 -5.28 -16.79
N LYS A 938 7.02 -5.46 -15.97
CA LYS A 938 7.91 -4.40 -15.51
C LYS A 938 9.11 -4.24 -16.45
N GLU A 939 9.39 -3.00 -16.86
CA GLU A 939 10.53 -2.63 -17.70
C GLU A 939 11.15 -1.29 -17.26
N GLY A 940 12.14 -1.38 -16.38
CA GLY A 940 12.88 -0.23 -15.89
C GLY A 940 11.97 0.70 -15.07
N ALA A 941 11.67 1.86 -15.64
CA ALA A 941 10.85 2.89 -14.99
C ALA A 941 9.34 2.68 -15.11
N LEU A 942 8.87 1.72 -15.91
CA LEU A 942 7.44 1.54 -16.23
C LEU A 942 6.96 0.11 -15.93
N TYR A 943 5.74 0.01 -15.42
CA TYR A 943 4.89 -1.17 -15.50
C TYR A 943 3.94 -1.01 -16.69
N ARG A 944 3.71 -2.10 -17.40
CA ARG A 944 2.87 -2.19 -18.59
C ARG A 944 1.77 -3.20 -18.34
N MET A 945 0.51 -2.79 -18.43
CA MET A 945 -0.64 -3.68 -18.29
C MET A 945 -1.32 -3.87 -19.65
N TRP A 946 -1.51 -5.11 -20.04
CA TRP A 946 -2.56 -5.50 -20.97
C TRP A 946 -3.77 -5.93 -20.14
N TYR A 947 -4.97 -5.53 -20.53
CA TYR A 947 -6.18 -5.80 -19.77
C TYR A 947 -7.33 -6.15 -20.72
N GLU A 948 -8.19 -7.08 -20.31
CA GLU A 948 -9.45 -7.34 -21.00
C GLU A 948 -10.31 -6.08 -20.95
N ALA A 949 -10.83 -5.66 -22.09
CA ALA A 949 -11.66 -4.49 -22.26
C ALA A 949 -12.98 -4.87 -22.93
N LYS A 950 -14.08 -4.66 -22.21
CA LYS A 950 -15.44 -4.96 -22.67
C LYS A 950 -16.21 -3.70 -23.02
N ALA A 951 -16.76 -3.64 -24.22
CA ALA A 951 -17.60 -2.55 -24.70
C ALA A 951 -19.06 -2.72 -24.26
N PHE A 952 -19.85 -1.63 -24.26
CA PHE A 952 -21.30 -1.71 -24.03
C PHE A 952 -22.07 -2.48 -25.12
N SER A 953 -21.46 -2.74 -26.28
CA SER A 953 -21.98 -3.70 -27.28
C SER A 953 -21.91 -5.16 -26.82
N GLY A 954 -21.21 -5.44 -25.73
CA GLY A 954 -20.89 -6.79 -25.26
C GLY A 954 -19.56 -7.33 -25.79
N SER A 955 -18.94 -6.64 -26.76
CA SER A 955 -17.70 -7.08 -27.43
C SER A 955 -16.48 -7.01 -26.51
N PHE A 956 -15.56 -7.97 -26.62
CA PHE A 956 -14.33 -8.06 -25.86
C PHE A 956 -13.10 -7.86 -26.74
N SER A 957 -12.14 -7.12 -26.20
CA SER A 957 -10.90 -6.69 -26.85
C SER A 957 -9.82 -6.50 -25.79
N TYR A 958 -8.60 -6.13 -26.19
CA TYR A 958 -7.52 -5.83 -25.26
C TYR A 958 -7.13 -4.37 -25.24
N GLY A 959 -7.17 -3.79 -24.04
CA GLY A 959 -6.61 -2.47 -23.76
C GLY A 959 -5.14 -2.53 -23.39
N TYR A 960 -4.56 -1.35 -23.26
CA TYR A 960 -3.19 -1.16 -22.84
C TYR A 960 -3.07 0.02 -21.89
N ALA A 961 -2.33 -0.16 -20.79
CA ALA A 961 -2.10 0.88 -19.80
C ALA A 961 -0.65 0.88 -19.29
N THR A 962 -0.21 2.05 -18.81
CA THR A 962 1.12 2.25 -18.22
C THR A 962 1.02 2.86 -16.83
N SER A 963 1.99 2.51 -15.97
CA SER A 963 2.12 3.03 -14.61
C SER A 963 3.59 3.16 -14.23
N THR A 964 3.96 4.18 -13.45
CA THR A 964 5.29 4.29 -12.84
C THR A 964 5.37 3.66 -11.45
N ASP A 965 4.23 3.46 -10.79
CA ASP A 965 4.11 3.11 -9.37
C ASP A 965 3.37 1.78 -9.11
N ALA A 966 2.96 1.08 -10.18
CA ALA A 966 2.18 -0.14 -10.19
C ALA A 966 0.70 0.00 -9.72
N GLN A 967 0.24 1.21 -9.37
CA GLN A 967 -1.07 1.48 -8.77
C GLN A 967 -1.91 2.47 -9.61
N ASN A 968 -1.31 3.56 -10.07
CA ASN A 968 -1.97 4.57 -10.87
C ASN A 968 -1.71 4.27 -12.36
N TRP A 969 -2.77 3.92 -13.09
CA TRP A 969 -2.69 3.48 -14.47
C TRP A 969 -3.24 4.53 -15.44
N THR A 970 -2.48 4.79 -16.51
CA THR A 970 -2.93 5.59 -17.65
C THR A 970 -3.20 4.65 -18.83
N ALA A 971 -4.47 4.49 -19.19
CA ALA A 971 -4.93 3.66 -20.30
C ALA A 971 -4.90 4.40 -21.65
N GLU A 972 -4.69 3.66 -22.74
CA GLU A 972 -4.86 4.16 -24.11
C GLU A 972 -6.34 4.22 -24.52
N LEU A 973 -6.68 5.16 -25.41
CA LEU A 973 -8.06 5.42 -25.85
C LEU A 973 -8.58 4.46 -26.94
N ALA A 974 -7.82 3.41 -27.27
CA ALA A 974 -8.14 2.44 -28.30
C ALA A 974 -7.65 1.03 -27.91
N PRO A 975 -8.32 -0.04 -28.36
CA PRO A 975 -7.82 -1.39 -28.14
C PRO A 975 -6.55 -1.64 -28.96
N VAL A 976 -5.67 -2.48 -28.42
CA VAL A 976 -4.44 -2.93 -29.08
C VAL A 976 -4.60 -4.26 -29.81
N TRP A 977 -5.69 -4.98 -29.55
CA TRP A 977 -6.08 -6.22 -30.23
C TRP A 977 -7.59 -6.45 -30.10
N THR A 978 -8.23 -6.89 -31.18
CA THR A 978 -9.68 -7.15 -31.29
C THR A 978 -9.94 -8.46 -32.04
N GLY A 979 -11.19 -8.95 -32.07
CA GLY A 979 -11.56 -10.18 -32.80
C GLY A 979 -11.16 -10.11 -34.28
N ALA A 980 -11.46 -8.97 -34.91
CA ALA A 980 -11.13 -8.68 -36.31
C ALA A 980 -9.62 -8.66 -36.65
N ASP A 981 -8.72 -8.71 -35.67
CA ASP A 981 -7.27 -8.84 -35.88
C ASP A 981 -6.80 -10.32 -35.90
N ASP A 982 -7.63 -11.25 -35.41
CA ASP A 982 -7.46 -12.70 -35.56
C ASP A 982 -8.07 -13.17 -36.91
N PRO A 983 -7.48 -14.15 -37.61
CA PRO A 983 -8.01 -14.64 -38.90
C PRO A 983 -9.25 -15.53 -38.78
N GLY A 984 -9.75 -15.76 -37.56
CA GLY A 984 -10.91 -16.59 -37.29
C GLY A 984 -12.22 -16.04 -37.80
N THR A 985 -13.20 -16.92 -37.95
CA THR A 985 -14.59 -16.59 -38.31
C THR A 985 -15.61 -17.05 -37.25
N PHE A 986 -15.11 -17.40 -36.06
CA PHE A 986 -15.91 -17.76 -34.90
C PHE A 986 -16.90 -16.64 -34.53
N THR A 987 -18.10 -17.02 -34.12
CA THR A 987 -19.14 -16.07 -33.66
C THR A 987 -19.53 -16.43 -32.23
N PRO A 988 -19.44 -15.50 -31.25
CA PRO A 988 -19.00 -14.11 -31.41
C PRO A 988 -17.48 -13.98 -31.64
N ASP A 989 -17.13 -12.94 -32.40
CA ASP A 989 -15.76 -12.57 -32.79
C ASP A 989 -15.12 -11.68 -31.71
N ASP A 990 -14.87 -12.29 -30.56
CA ASP A 990 -14.37 -11.67 -29.34
C ASP A 990 -13.05 -12.31 -28.92
N VAL A 991 -12.11 -11.51 -28.40
CA VAL A 991 -10.85 -12.03 -27.84
C VAL A 991 -10.92 -11.95 -26.33
N TRP A 992 -10.60 -13.06 -25.66
CA TRP A 992 -10.76 -13.24 -24.22
C TRP A 992 -9.56 -13.97 -23.61
N ALA A 993 -9.34 -13.83 -22.30
CA ALA A 993 -8.21 -14.33 -21.51
C ALA A 993 -6.81 -14.40 -22.20
N VAL A 994 -5.89 -13.48 -21.84
CA VAL A 994 -4.52 -13.36 -22.40
C VAL A 994 -3.40 -13.68 -21.41
N ASP A 995 -2.24 -14.02 -21.95
CA ASP A 995 -0.95 -13.79 -21.30
C ASP A 995 0.12 -13.28 -22.27
N VAL A 996 1.02 -12.45 -21.76
CA VAL A 996 2.04 -11.73 -22.53
C VAL A 996 3.43 -12.03 -21.97
N VAL A 997 4.31 -12.55 -22.83
CA VAL A 997 5.73 -12.78 -22.50
C VAL A 997 6.61 -11.88 -23.37
N LYS A 998 7.49 -11.11 -22.72
CA LYS A 998 8.54 -10.36 -23.41
C LYS A 998 9.73 -11.27 -23.73
N ALA A 999 9.88 -11.65 -24.99
CA ALA A 999 10.97 -12.45 -25.52
C ALA A 999 11.99 -11.55 -26.24
N GLY A 1000 12.96 -11.01 -25.50
CA GLY A 1000 13.93 -10.05 -26.05
C GLY A 1000 13.26 -8.70 -26.33
N ALA A 1001 13.30 -8.23 -27.58
CA ALA A 1001 12.61 -7.00 -28.00
C ALA A 1001 11.11 -7.24 -28.30
N ASP A 1002 10.70 -8.50 -28.43
CA ASP A 1002 9.35 -8.87 -28.85
C ASP A 1002 8.43 -9.10 -27.66
N TYR A 1003 7.18 -8.68 -27.77
CA TYR A 1003 6.09 -9.08 -26.89
C TYR A 1003 5.27 -10.12 -27.65
N ARG A 1004 5.01 -11.26 -27.01
CA ARG A 1004 4.21 -12.35 -27.55
C ARG A 1004 3.01 -12.53 -26.66
N MET A 1005 1.81 -12.45 -27.24
CA MET A 1005 0.53 -12.53 -26.56
C MET A 1005 -0.21 -13.77 -27.02
N TRP A 1006 -0.43 -14.72 -26.11
CA TRP A 1006 -1.35 -15.84 -26.33
C TRP A 1006 -2.71 -15.44 -25.79
N TYR A 1007 -3.76 -15.76 -26.52
CA TYR A 1007 -5.11 -15.30 -26.22
C TYR A 1007 -6.14 -16.37 -26.55
N SER A 1008 -7.24 -16.42 -25.81
CA SER A 1008 -8.39 -17.27 -26.14
C SER A 1008 -9.27 -16.57 -27.19
N VAL A 1009 -9.85 -17.34 -28.12
CA VAL A 1009 -10.82 -16.80 -29.09
C VAL A 1009 -12.22 -17.28 -28.75
N SER A 1010 -13.16 -16.33 -28.76
CA SER A 1010 -14.48 -16.37 -28.12
C SER A 1010 -14.44 -16.40 -26.59
N THR A 1011 -15.51 -15.89 -25.97
CA THR A 1011 -15.70 -15.92 -24.51
C THR A 1011 -16.20 -17.28 -24.05
N GLN A 1012 -16.19 -17.54 -22.74
CA GLN A 1012 -17.02 -18.61 -22.16
C GLN A 1012 -18.51 -18.42 -22.55
N PRO A 1013 -19.29 -19.48 -22.87
CA PRO A 1013 -18.92 -20.90 -22.89
C PRO A 1013 -18.53 -21.45 -24.28
N ASN A 1014 -17.63 -20.77 -25.00
CA ASN A 1014 -17.25 -21.12 -26.37
C ASN A 1014 -15.73 -21.11 -26.65
N ALA A 1015 -14.89 -20.82 -25.64
CA ALA A 1015 -13.44 -20.75 -25.80
C ALA A 1015 -12.83 -22.13 -26.08
N LYS A 1016 -12.48 -22.39 -27.35
CA LYS A 1016 -12.03 -23.73 -27.82
C LYS A 1016 -10.61 -23.75 -28.37
N ARG A 1017 -9.98 -22.60 -28.53
CA ARG A 1017 -8.61 -22.45 -29.03
C ARG A 1017 -7.90 -21.23 -28.46
N LEU A 1018 -6.58 -21.32 -28.50
CA LEU A 1018 -5.66 -20.22 -28.24
C LEU A 1018 -5.03 -19.77 -29.56
N GLY A 1019 -5.05 -18.46 -29.80
CA GLY A 1019 -4.27 -17.78 -30.84
C GLY A 1019 -2.93 -17.24 -30.31
N LEU A 1020 -2.16 -16.62 -31.19
CA LEU A 1020 -0.90 -15.96 -30.86
C LEU A 1020 -0.73 -14.69 -31.70
N ALA A 1021 -0.42 -13.59 -31.04
CA ALA A 1021 0.00 -12.34 -31.67
C ALA A 1021 1.40 -11.96 -31.17
N GLN A 1022 2.13 -11.19 -31.98
CA GLN A 1022 3.46 -10.68 -31.65
C GLN A 1022 3.61 -9.21 -32.06
N ARG A 1023 4.40 -8.45 -31.30
CA ARG A 1023 4.76 -7.06 -31.58
C ARG A 1023 6.23 -6.80 -31.24
N THR A 1024 6.93 -6.05 -32.08
CA THR A 1024 8.27 -5.50 -31.82
C THR A 1024 8.18 -3.97 -31.83
N PRO A 1025 8.04 -3.29 -30.67
CA PRO A 1025 7.85 -1.85 -30.65
C PRO A 1025 9.15 -1.05 -30.81
N GLY A 1026 9.01 0.14 -31.40
CA GLY A 1026 10.13 1.04 -31.68
C GLY A 1026 10.87 0.71 -32.97
N THR A 1027 11.88 1.51 -33.28
CA THR A 1027 12.73 1.37 -34.48
C THR A 1027 14.16 0.98 -34.10
N ALA A 1028 14.94 0.48 -35.07
CA ALA A 1028 16.34 0.11 -34.82
C ALA A 1028 17.17 1.32 -34.32
N LEU A 1029 18.01 1.09 -33.31
CA LEU A 1029 19.08 2.00 -32.92
C LEU A 1029 20.23 1.96 -33.93
N ASP A 1030 20.76 3.12 -34.28
CA ASP A 1030 21.92 3.23 -35.16
C ASP A 1030 23.23 2.97 -34.39
N ASN A 1031 24.27 2.46 -35.08
CA ASN A 1031 25.64 2.32 -34.57
C ASN A 1031 25.80 1.55 -33.24
N VAL A 1032 24.90 0.61 -32.94
CA VAL A 1032 24.97 -0.23 -31.74
C VAL A 1032 26.28 -1.03 -31.76
N SER A 1033 27.08 -0.91 -30.71
CA SER A 1033 28.41 -1.53 -30.58
C SER A 1033 28.83 -1.63 -29.12
N SER A 1034 29.78 -2.52 -28.81
CA SER A 1034 30.43 -2.51 -27.50
C SER A 1034 31.94 -2.70 -27.59
N SER A 1035 32.64 -2.18 -26.58
CA SER A 1035 34.07 -2.41 -26.38
C SER A 1035 34.33 -2.82 -24.92
N LEU A 1036 35.22 -3.78 -24.72
CA LEU A 1036 35.64 -4.26 -23.40
C LEU A 1036 37.05 -3.75 -23.08
N ASN A 1037 37.24 -3.16 -21.89
CA ASN A 1037 38.53 -2.76 -21.36
C ASN A 1037 38.68 -3.28 -19.93
N GLY A 1038 39.47 -4.35 -19.75
CA GLY A 1038 39.51 -5.08 -18.48
C GLY A 1038 38.16 -5.74 -18.21
N ASN A 1039 37.46 -5.28 -17.16
CA ASN A 1039 36.10 -5.68 -16.80
C ASN A 1039 35.04 -4.60 -17.14
N GLU A 1040 35.43 -3.43 -17.66
CA GLU A 1040 34.49 -2.38 -18.09
C GLU A 1040 34.00 -2.62 -19.52
N TYR A 1041 32.69 -2.75 -19.66
CA TYR A 1041 31.98 -2.68 -20.93
C TYR A 1041 31.56 -1.25 -21.21
N ALA A 1042 31.82 -0.77 -22.42
CA ALA A 1042 31.26 0.47 -22.95
C ALA A 1042 30.34 0.12 -24.12
N VAL A 1043 29.03 0.31 -23.94
CA VAL A 1043 28.00 0.10 -24.97
C VAL A 1043 27.70 1.45 -25.60
N SER A 1044 27.91 1.57 -26.91
CA SER A 1044 27.62 2.79 -27.67
C SER A 1044 26.50 2.55 -28.67
N PHE A 1045 25.65 3.57 -28.87
CA PHE A 1045 24.56 3.57 -29.83
C PHE A 1045 24.22 5.01 -30.21
N THR A 1046 23.43 5.21 -31.25
CA THR A 1046 22.94 6.53 -31.68
C THR A 1046 21.42 6.52 -31.59
N LEU A 1047 20.85 7.48 -30.84
CA LEU A 1047 19.40 7.71 -30.84
C LEU A 1047 19.01 8.38 -32.18
N PRO A 1048 18.15 7.75 -33.01
CA PRO A 1048 17.69 8.34 -34.27
C PRO A 1048 16.78 9.57 -34.07
N SER A 1049 16.07 9.63 -32.94
CA SER A 1049 15.18 10.74 -32.58
C SER A 1049 15.34 11.16 -31.11
N ALA A 1050 14.76 12.28 -30.72
CA ALA A 1050 14.81 12.79 -29.35
C ALA A 1050 13.75 12.11 -28.47
N LEU A 1051 14.07 11.84 -27.21
CA LEU A 1051 13.13 11.27 -26.23
C LEU A 1051 12.53 12.39 -25.36
N PRO A 1052 11.25 12.28 -24.95
CA PRO A 1052 10.62 13.26 -24.07
C PRO A 1052 11.18 13.20 -22.64
N ALA A 1053 10.96 14.27 -21.87
CA ALA A 1053 11.17 14.26 -20.43
C ALA A 1053 10.27 13.19 -19.77
N GLY A 1054 10.79 12.49 -18.77
CA GLY A 1054 10.15 11.29 -18.20
C GLY A 1054 10.43 9.99 -18.97
N GLY A 1055 11.12 10.06 -20.11
CA GLY A 1055 11.62 8.88 -20.81
C GLY A 1055 12.73 8.14 -20.05
N SER A 1056 13.17 7.01 -20.62
CA SER A 1056 14.27 6.23 -20.04
C SER A 1056 15.07 5.46 -21.08
N VAL A 1057 16.25 4.96 -20.71
CA VAL A 1057 16.99 3.96 -21.49
C VAL A 1057 17.33 2.78 -20.58
N LEU A 1058 17.09 1.57 -21.07
CA LEU A 1058 17.27 0.32 -20.33
C LEU A 1058 18.26 -0.58 -21.08
N LEU A 1059 19.27 -1.07 -20.39
CA LEU A 1059 20.19 -2.09 -20.88
C LEU A 1059 19.90 -3.38 -20.12
N THR A 1060 19.12 -4.26 -20.76
CA THR A 1060 18.78 -5.59 -20.26
C THR A 1060 19.93 -6.56 -20.56
N LEU A 1061 20.58 -7.06 -19.51
CA LEU A 1061 21.73 -7.96 -19.63
C LEU A 1061 21.29 -9.42 -19.92
N PRO A 1062 22.17 -10.27 -20.48
CA PRO A 1062 21.87 -11.69 -20.69
C PRO A 1062 21.51 -12.39 -19.37
N PRO A 1063 20.56 -13.36 -19.34
CA PRO A 1063 20.22 -14.10 -18.13
C PRO A 1063 21.38 -14.93 -17.53
N SER A 1064 22.43 -15.20 -18.31
CA SER A 1064 23.66 -15.86 -17.86
C SER A 1064 24.61 -14.94 -17.07
N VAL A 1065 24.35 -13.63 -17.03
CA VAL A 1065 25.10 -12.67 -16.20
C VAL A 1065 24.46 -12.60 -14.82
N ASN A 1066 25.22 -13.00 -13.79
CA ASN A 1066 24.83 -12.75 -12.40
C ASN A 1066 24.83 -11.24 -12.14
N PHE A 1067 23.67 -10.68 -11.82
CA PHE A 1067 23.54 -9.24 -11.63
C PHE A 1067 24.27 -8.72 -10.39
N GLY A 1068 24.58 -9.58 -9.40
CA GLY A 1068 25.41 -9.21 -8.25
C GLY A 1068 26.85 -8.82 -8.63
N ASP A 1069 27.31 -9.22 -9.81
CA ASP A 1069 28.64 -8.87 -10.33
C ASP A 1069 28.64 -7.57 -11.16
N VAL A 1070 27.48 -6.94 -11.35
CA VAL A 1070 27.29 -5.79 -12.25
C VAL A 1070 27.42 -4.47 -11.49
N GLY A 1071 28.33 -3.60 -11.93
CA GLY A 1071 28.50 -2.24 -11.39
C GLY A 1071 28.13 -1.18 -12.42
N ALA A 1072 27.24 -0.25 -12.05
CA ALA A 1072 26.96 0.93 -12.88
C ALA A 1072 28.21 1.84 -12.95
N GLY A 1073 28.60 2.25 -14.17
CA GLY A 1073 29.72 3.13 -14.43
C GLY A 1073 29.29 4.55 -14.80
N THR A 1074 29.93 5.12 -15.82
CA THR A 1074 29.63 6.45 -16.36
C THR A 1074 28.79 6.38 -17.64
N MET A 1075 28.34 7.52 -18.13
CA MET A 1075 27.63 7.61 -19.42
C MET A 1075 27.97 8.93 -20.12
N ASP A 1076 28.11 8.87 -21.43
CA ASP A 1076 28.51 9.97 -22.30
C ASP A 1076 27.39 10.30 -23.30
N GLY A 1077 27.21 11.58 -23.62
CA GLY A 1077 26.25 12.05 -24.62
C GLY A 1077 24.80 12.21 -24.14
N PHE A 1078 24.50 11.94 -22.86
CA PHE A 1078 23.20 12.18 -22.22
C PHE A 1078 23.05 13.59 -21.66
N GLN A 1079 21.80 14.02 -21.44
CA GLN A 1079 21.43 15.31 -20.89
C GLN A 1079 21.80 15.47 -19.40
N ALA A 1080 21.98 16.71 -18.96
CA ALA A 1080 22.48 17.04 -17.62
C ALA A 1080 21.48 16.68 -16.50
N GLY A 1081 21.83 15.69 -15.67
CA GLY A 1081 20.98 15.19 -14.59
C GLY A 1081 20.24 13.90 -14.91
N ALA A 1082 20.48 13.30 -16.08
CA ALA A 1082 20.22 11.87 -16.24
C ALA A 1082 21.00 11.06 -15.20
N VAL A 1083 20.44 9.93 -14.74
CA VAL A 1083 21.09 9.06 -13.74
C VAL A 1083 21.08 7.61 -14.22
N LEU A 1084 22.26 6.99 -14.30
CA LEU A 1084 22.44 5.55 -14.51
C LEU A 1084 22.38 4.82 -13.16
N VAL A 1085 21.54 3.79 -13.07
CA VAL A 1085 21.35 2.96 -11.88
C VAL A 1085 21.44 1.48 -12.27
N ALA A 1086 22.13 0.68 -11.47
CA ALA A 1086 22.01 -0.79 -11.52
C ALA A 1086 20.84 -1.19 -10.61
N ASP A 1087 19.63 -1.23 -11.18
CA ASP A 1087 18.42 -1.62 -10.46
C ASP A 1087 18.31 -3.15 -10.45
N ALA A 1088 18.27 -3.73 -9.24
CA ALA A 1088 18.30 -5.17 -9.02
C ALA A 1088 16.97 -5.89 -9.35
N ALA A 1089 15.88 -5.15 -9.55
CA ALA A 1089 14.54 -5.70 -9.83
C ALA A 1089 13.84 -4.90 -10.94
N ALA A 1090 14.59 -4.57 -11.99
CA ALA A 1090 14.20 -3.67 -13.07
C ALA A 1090 13.31 -4.32 -14.15
N VAL A 1091 13.47 -5.61 -14.45
CA VAL A 1091 12.80 -6.25 -15.60
C VAL A 1091 12.14 -7.57 -15.26
N SER A 1092 10.90 -7.75 -15.70
CA SER A 1092 10.17 -9.03 -15.64
C SER A 1092 10.03 -9.66 -17.04
N ASP A 1093 11.14 -9.77 -17.78
CA ASP A 1093 11.18 -10.38 -19.11
C ASP A 1093 10.99 -11.91 -19.06
N GLY A 1094 10.78 -12.57 -20.20
CA GLY A 1094 10.52 -14.01 -20.26
C GLY A 1094 11.49 -14.88 -19.43
N PRO A 1095 12.81 -14.71 -19.55
CA PRO A 1095 13.80 -15.42 -18.73
C PRO A 1095 13.75 -15.15 -17.23
N SER A 1096 13.13 -14.06 -16.78
CA SER A 1096 12.90 -13.76 -15.36
C SER A 1096 11.78 -14.59 -14.73
N GLN A 1097 10.93 -15.21 -15.56
CA GLN A 1097 9.77 -16.01 -15.14
C GLN A 1097 8.86 -15.29 -14.12
N ARG A 1098 8.63 -13.98 -14.35
CA ARG A 1098 7.83 -13.05 -13.52
C ARG A 1098 8.42 -12.75 -12.12
N VAL A 1099 9.69 -13.12 -11.89
CA VAL A 1099 10.51 -12.68 -10.75
C VAL A 1099 11.52 -11.65 -11.25
N ALA A 1100 11.23 -10.37 -11.02
CA ALA A 1100 11.97 -9.27 -11.63
C ALA A 1100 13.47 -9.32 -11.32
N ARG A 1101 14.26 -9.31 -12.39
CA ARG A 1101 15.74 -9.39 -12.36
C ARG A 1101 16.36 -8.03 -12.66
N GLY A 1102 17.65 -7.93 -12.39
CA GLY A 1102 18.36 -6.65 -12.52
C GLY A 1102 18.66 -6.23 -13.96
N ALA A 1103 18.69 -4.92 -14.17
CA ALA A 1103 19.12 -4.27 -15.41
C ALA A 1103 19.74 -2.89 -15.12
N LEU A 1104 20.43 -2.33 -16.11
CA LEU A 1104 20.95 -0.97 -16.02
C LEU A 1104 19.91 0.01 -16.58
N LEU A 1105 19.43 0.93 -15.74
CA LEU A 1105 18.38 1.89 -16.05
C LEU A 1105 18.92 3.32 -16.02
N ILE A 1106 18.62 4.09 -17.07
CA ILE A 1106 18.88 5.52 -17.17
C ILE A 1106 17.53 6.25 -17.13
N ARG A 1107 17.30 7.08 -16.12
CA ARG A 1107 16.10 7.94 -16.02
C ARG A 1107 16.39 9.33 -16.60
N LEU A 1108 15.47 9.87 -17.39
CA LEU A 1108 15.63 11.15 -18.12
C LEU A 1108 14.69 12.23 -17.55
N PRO A 1109 15.12 13.05 -16.57
CA PRO A 1109 14.27 14.12 -16.00
C PRO A 1109 13.99 15.28 -16.96
N ALA A 1110 14.72 15.39 -18.07
CA ALA A 1110 14.45 16.34 -19.15
C ALA A 1110 14.52 15.63 -20.51
N ALA A 1111 14.06 16.29 -21.57
CA ALA A 1111 14.10 15.75 -22.92
C ALA A 1111 15.54 15.45 -23.38
N GLU A 1112 15.74 14.28 -23.96
CA GLU A 1112 17.05 13.77 -24.37
C GLU A 1112 17.22 13.93 -25.88
N ALA A 1113 18.31 14.58 -26.31
CA ALA A 1113 18.52 14.88 -27.72
C ALA A 1113 18.92 13.63 -28.52
N ALA A 1114 18.51 13.57 -29.79
CA ALA A 1114 19.02 12.60 -30.75
C ALA A 1114 20.56 12.66 -30.87
N GLY A 1115 21.19 11.58 -31.30
CA GLY A 1115 22.64 11.48 -31.48
C GLY A 1115 23.32 10.40 -30.63
N ALA A 1116 24.66 10.38 -30.68
CA ALA A 1116 25.48 9.34 -30.07
C ALA A 1116 25.41 9.36 -28.53
N LYS A 1117 25.28 8.16 -27.95
CA LYS A 1117 25.28 7.85 -26.52
C LYS A 1117 26.27 6.73 -26.24
N THR A 1118 26.91 6.77 -25.07
CA THR A 1118 27.69 5.65 -24.55
C THR A 1118 27.32 5.40 -23.09
N VAL A 1119 27.19 4.13 -22.71
CA VAL A 1119 26.91 3.69 -21.34
C VAL A 1119 28.01 2.73 -20.91
N ARG A 1120 28.61 2.99 -19.75
CA ARG A 1120 29.71 2.19 -19.19
C ARG A 1120 29.27 1.47 -17.93
N PHE A 1121 29.69 0.23 -17.78
CA PHE A 1121 29.41 -0.60 -16.61
C PHE A 1121 30.45 -1.71 -16.49
N THR A 1122 30.65 -2.25 -15.29
CA THR A 1122 31.55 -3.38 -15.06
C THR A 1122 30.78 -4.69 -14.90
N ILE A 1123 31.36 -5.80 -15.34
CA ILE A 1123 30.95 -7.16 -14.90
C ILE A 1123 32.15 -7.83 -14.23
N ASN A 1124 32.04 -8.07 -12.92
CA ASN A 1124 33.10 -8.64 -12.08
C ASN A 1124 33.08 -10.18 -12.11
N GLY A 1125 33.51 -10.76 -13.24
CA GLY A 1125 33.56 -12.21 -13.38
C GLY A 1125 34.27 -12.67 -14.66
N SER A 1126 34.08 -13.93 -15.03
CA SER A 1126 34.46 -14.41 -16.36
C SER A 1126 33.59 -13.74 -17.43
N GLN A 1127 34.21 -13.31 -18.54
CA GLN A 1127 33.50 -12.76 -19.69
C GLN A 1127 32.34 -13.69 -20.12
N PRO A 1128 31.13 -13.17 -20.37
CA PRO A 1128 30.01 -13.99 -20.83
C PRO A 1128 30.32 -14.73 -22.14
N ALA A 1129 30.00 -16.01 -22.20
CA ALA A 1129 30.21 -16.81 -23.41
C ALA A 1129 29.26 -16.39 -24.53
N SER A 1130 29.78 -16.21 -25.74
CA SER A 1130 28.97 -15.92 -26.94
C SER A 1130 28.08 -17.13 -27.29
N PRO A 1131 26.77 -16.94 -27.59
CA PRO A 1131 26.06 -15.66 -27.62
C PRO A 1131 25.58 -15.18 -26.24
N ALA A 1132 25.98 -13.96 -25.87
CA ALA A 1132 25.57 -13.26 -24.65
C ALA A 1132 24.86 -11.94 -25.01
N LEU A 1133 23.59 -12.06 -25.42
CA LEU A 1133 22.83 -10.93 -25.97
C LEU A 1133 22.40 -9.90 -24.90
N LEU A 1134 22.90 -8.67 -25.06
CA LEU A 1134 22.43 -7.48 -24.37
C LEU A 1134 21.38 -6.78 -25.26
N LEU A 1135 20.28 -6.34 -24.66
CA LEU A 1135 19.23 -5.56 -25.31
C LEU A 1135 19.24 -4.12 -24.76
N VAL A 1136 19.38 -3.14 -25.66
CA VAL A 1136 19.19 -1.71 -25.38
C VAL A 1136 17.79 -1.33 -25.83
N GLN A 1137 17.00 -0.69 -24.96
CA GLN A 1137 15.71 -0.09 -25.32
C GLN A 1137 15.66 1.36 -24.83
N ALA A 1138 15.19 2.25 -25.70
CA ALA A 1138 14.96 3.65 -25.41
C ALA A 1138 13.46 3.94 -25.41
N PHE A 1139 12.95 4.53 -24.33
CA PHE A 1139 11.54 4.70 -24.05
C PHE A 1139 11.13 6.18 -24.07
N GLY A 1140 9.95 6.44 -24.59
CA GLY A 1140 9.18 7.63 -24.23
C GLY A 1140 8.53 7.46 -22.87
N THR A 1141 7.46 8.21 -22.61
CA THR A 1141 6.65 8.07 -21.40
C THR A 1141 5.66 6.90 -21.46
N THR A 1142 5.28 6.45 -22.66
CA THR A 1142 4.30 5.38 -22.89
C THR A 1142 4.94 4.13 -23.50
N GLU A 1143 5.65 4.21 -24.62
CA GLU A 1143 6.17 3.03 -25.35
C GLU A 1143 7.68 3.07 -25.66
N VAL A 1144 8.22 1.93 -26.13
CA VAL A 1144 9.57 1.81 -26.69
C VAL A 1144 9.63 2.61 -28.00
N GLN A 1145 10.53 3.58 -28.08
CA GLN A 1145 10.77 4.38 -29.29
C GLN A 1145 11.87 3.77 -30.17
N HIS A 1146 12.92 3.24 -29.54
CA HIS A 1146 14.03 2.59 -30.24
C HIS A 1146 14.55 1.36 -29.50
N TYR A 1147 15.07 0.36 -30.23
CA TYR A 1147 15.70 -0.83 -29.66
C TYR A 1147 16.94 -1.27 -30.46
N GLY A 1148 17.84 -2.01 -29.83
CA GLY A 1148 19.00 -2.61 -30.49
C GLY A 1148 19.66 -3.68 -29.63
N SER A 1149 20.36 -4.63 -30.26
CA SER A 1149 20.98 -5.75 -29.57
C SER A 1149 22.42 -6.01 -30.02
N LEU A 1150 23.23 -6.51 -29.10
CA LEU A 1150 24.63 -6.85 -29.33
C LEU A 1150 25.06 -8.05 -28.48
N ASP A 1151 26.13 -8.73 -28.88
CA ASP A 1151 26.69 -9.86 -28.13
C ASP A 1151 27.90 -9.41 -27.29
N LEU A 1152 27.77 -9.49 -25.95
CA LEU A 1152 28.84 -9.16 -25.00
C LEU A 1152 30.04 -10.11 -25.07
N GLY A 1153 29.87 -11.30 -25.65
CA GLY A 1153 30.93 -12.30 -25.78
C GLY A 1153 31.94 -12.00 -26.90
N ASN A 1154 31.56 -11.23 -27.92
CA ASN A 1154 32.42 -10.90 -29.07
C ASN A 1154 32.39 -9.41 -29.50
N GLY A 1155 31.56 -8.58 -28.85
CA GLY A 1155 31.44 -7.14 -29.12
C GLY A 1155 30.77 -6.78 -30.45
N GLN A 1156 30.31 -7.77 -31.22
CA GLN A 1156 29.65 -7.52 -32.50
C GLN A 1156 28.17 -7.15 -32.29
N PRO A 1157 27.64 -6.17 -33.04
CA PRO A 1157 26.20 -6.03 -33.17
C PRO A 1157 25.61 -7.31 -33.78
N GLN A 1158 24.45 -7.72 -33.28
CA GLN A 1158 23.61 -8.65 -34.04
C GLN A 1158 22.83 -7.85 -35.08
N PRO A 1159 22.49 -8.45 -36.25
CA PRO A 1159 21.59 -7.82 -37.18
C PRO A 1159 20.28 -7.47 -36.45
N THR A 1160 19.94 -6.19 -36.38
CA THR A 1160 18.65 -5.79 -35.84
C THR A 1160 17.58 -6.33 -36.77
N ALA A 1161 16.85 -7.36 -36.30
CA ALA A 1161 15.78 -7.96 -37.08
C ALA A 1161 14.77 -6.87 -37.44
N THR A 1162 14.80 -6.44 -38.70
CA THR A 1162 13.76 -5.57 -39.26
C THR A 1162 12.49 -6.41 -39.31
N ALA A 1163 11.37 -5.85 -38.88
CA ALA A 1163 10.08 -6.57 -38.87
C ALA A 1163 9.81 -7.20 -40.25
N SER A 1164 9.81 -8.53 -40.28
CA SER A 1164 9.62 -9.34 -41.48
C SER A 1164 8.47 -10.29 -41.21
N ASN A 1165 7.36 -10.11 -41.94
CA ASN A 1165 6.11 -10.86 -41.78
C ASN A 1165 6.21 -12.31 -42.32
N THR A 1166 7.34 -12.98 -42.14
CA THR A 1166 7.58 -14.33 -42.66
C THR A 1166 8.49 -15.10 -41.70
N PRO A 1167 7.96 -16.07 -40.94
CA PRO A 1167 8.76 -16.96 -40.10
C PRO A 1167 9.70 -17.79 -40.97
N THR A 1168 11.02 -17.64 -40.78
CA THR A 1168 12.01 -18.50 -41.43
C THR A 1168 12.41 -19.59 -40.44
N ALA A 1169 11.79 -20.78 -40.56
CA ALA A 1169 12.18 -21.93 -39.75
C ALA A 1169 13.60 -22.39 -40.12
N SER A 1170 14.47 -22.57 -39.12
CA SER A 1170 15.83 -23.06 -39.32
C SER A 1170 16.08 -24.35 -38.54
N ASN A 1171 16.82 -25.26 -39.19
CA ASN A 1171 17.46 -26.47 -38.65
C ASN A 1171 16.56 -27.71 -38.50
N THR A 1172 16.41 -28.43 -39.61
CA THR A 1172 16.02 -29.85 -39.65
C THR A 1172 17.15 -30.75 -39.10
N PRO A 1173 16.90 -31.62 -38.11
CA PRO A 1173 17.81 -32.72 -37.78
C PRO A 1173 17.58 -33.90 -38.73
N THR A 1174 18.67 -34.50 -39.24
CA THR A 1174 18.63 -35.65 -40.15
C THR A 1174 18.25 -36.94 -39.43
N GLU A 1175 17.14 -37.59 -39.81
CA GLU A 1175 16.83 -38.95 -39.35
C GLU A 1175 17.59 -40.04 -40.11
N THR A 1176 17.86 -41.15 -39.42
CA THR A 1176 18.30 -42.43 -40.02
C THR A 1176 17.26 -43.51 -39.69
N PRO A 1177 16.70 -44.24 -40.68
CA PRO A 1177 15.47 -44.99 -40.47
C PRO A 1177 15.66 -46.46 -40.05
N VAL A 1178 14.91 -46.88 -39.03
CA VAL A 1178 14.49 -48.27 -38.74
C VAL A 1178 13.16 -48.18 -38.00
N GLY A 1179 12.09 -48.93 -38.27
CA GLY A 1179 11.83 -49.95 -39.29
C GLY A 1179 10.49 -50.59 -38.92
N ALA A 1180 9.50 -50.57 -39.84
CA ALA A 1180 8.14 -50.99 -39.54
C ALA A 1180 8.00 -52.52 -39.29
N PRO A 1181 6.89 -52.94 -38.65
CA PRO A 1181 6.14 -54.05 -39.23
C PRO A 1181 4.67 -53.70 -39.51
N THR A 1182 4.26 -54.02 -40.73
CA THR A 1182 2.91 -53.83 -41.29
C THR A 1182 1.92 -54.91 -40.83
N ALA A 1183 0.62 -54.57 -40.75
CA ALA A 1183 -0.45 -55.55 -40.94
C ALA A 1183 -1.64 -54.95 -41.71
N THR A 1184 -1.81 -55.40 -42.95
CA THR A 1184 -2.91 -55.10 -43.90
C THR A 1184 -4.19 -55.86 -43.48
N ASN A 1185 -5.43 -55.40 -43.70
CA ASN A 1185 -6.24 -55.41 -44.94
C ASN A 1185 -7.67 -54.87 -44.59
N THR A 1186 -8.52 -54.34 -45.48
CA THR A 1186 -9.20 -55.11 -46.56
C THR A 1186 -10.74 -54.88 -46.68
N ALA A 1187 -11.23 -53.93 -47.50
CA ALA A 1187 -12.55 -53.93 -48.22
C ALA A 1187 -13.85 -53.29 -47.63
N THR A 1188 -14.28 -52.18 -48.28
CA THR A 1188 -15.54 -51.88 -49.04
C THR A 1188 -16.59 -52.99 -49.31
N PRO A 1189 -17.82 -52.73 -49.89
CA PRO A 1189 -18.55 -51.45 -50.23
C PRO A 1189 -20.14 -51.45 -50.09
N THR A 1190 -20.83 -50.36 -50.54
CA THR A 1190 -22.22 -50.27 -51.17
C THR A 1190 -23.51 -50.65 -50.37
N SER A 1191 -24.76 -50.20 -50.64
CA SER A 1191 -25.37 -49.10 -51.45
C SER A 1191 -26.92 -48.94 -51.23
N THR A 1192 -27.53 -47.86 -51.78
CA THR A 1192 -28.89 -47.70 -52.41
C THR A 1192 -30.25 -47.62 -51.64
N ASP A 1193 -30.97 -46.50 -51.89
CA ASP A 1193 -32.42 -46.25 -52.22
C ASP A 1193 -33.58 -46.69 -51.28
N ALA A 1194 -34.42 -45.77 -50.74
CA ALA A 1194 -35.64 -45.06 -51.28
C ALA A 1194 -36.96 -45.91 -51.23
N ALA A 1195 -38.20 -45.45 -50.97
CA ALA A 1195 -38.87 -44.14 -50.72
C ALA A 1195 -40.04 -44.35 -49.68
N CYS A 1196 -40.87 -43.40 -49.18
CA CYS A 1196 -41.81 -42.50 -49.89
C CYS A 1196 -42.57 -41.54 -48.92
N CYS A 1197 -42.67 -40.26 -49.33
CA CYS A 1197 -43.88 -39.40 -49.27
C CYS A 1197 -44.41 -38.74 -47.95
N THR A 1198 -43.96 -37.49 -47.71
CA THR A 1198 -44.70 -36.19 -47.49
C THR A 1198 -45.98 -36.10 -46.63
N PRO A 1199 -46.32 -34.92 -46.03
CA PRO A 1199 -45.81 -33.54 -46.27
C PRO A 1199 -45.20 -32.89 -44.98
N THR A 1200 -44.88 -31.59 -44.82
CA THR A 1200 -45.21 -30.34 -45.55
C THR A 1200 -44.08 -29.27 -45.42
N ALA A 1201 -44.35 -28.06 -45.92
CA ALA A 1201 -43.59 -26.80 -45.91
C ALA A 1201 -42.91 -26.42 -44.55
N THR A 1202 -41.68 -25.87 -44.43
CA THR A 1202 -40.96 -24.78 -45.15
C THR A 1202 -41.70 -23.43 -45.18
N THR A 1203 -41.13 -22.23 -45.09
CA THR A 1203 -39.81 -21.67 -44.71
C THR A 1203 -40.00 -20.15 -44.64
N GLY A 1204 -39.12 -19.41 -43.95
CA GLY A 1204 -38.94 -17.96 -44.18
C GLY A 1204 -39.30 -17.10 -42.96
N THR A 1205 -38.33 -16.69 -42.14
CA THR A 1205 -37.44 -15.51 -42.32
C THR A 1205 -38.16 -14.18 -42.21
N GLY A 1206 -37.97 -13.52 -41.07
CA GLY A 1206 -38.35 -12.12 -40.83
C GLY A 1206 -38.07 -11.75 -39.38
N GLY A 1207 -36.99 -11.00 -39.14
CA GLY A 1207 -36.74 -10.43 -37.81
C GLY A 1207 -37.70 -9.26 -37.55
N GLY A 1208 -38.14 -9.11 -36.30
CA GLY A 1208 -38.97 -7.99 -35.89
C GLY A 1208 -39.22 -7.97 -34.38
N THR A 1209 -38.95 -6.82 -33.75
CA THR A 1209 -39.36 -6.54 -32.37
C THR A 1209 -40.87 -6.26 -32.36
N VAL A 1210 -41.62 -6.92 -31.48
CA VAL A 1210 -43.05 -6.65 -31.29
C VAL A 1210 -43.23 -5.65 -30.16
N THR A 1211 -43.77 -4.46 -30.47
CA THR A 1211 -44.16 -3.46 -29.47
C THR A 1211 -45.66 -3.57 -29.23
N LEU A 1212 -46.06 -3.94 -28.01
CA LEU A 1212 -47.47 -4.06 -27.62
C LEU A 1212 -47.97 -2.75 -27.01
N ALA A 1213 -49.24 -2.40 -27.30
CA ALA A 1213 -49.80 -1.08 -27.03
C ALA A 1213 -50.88 -1.06 -25.94
N SER A 1214 -51.34 -2.22 -25.44
CA SER A 1214 -52.31 -2.25 -24.33
C SER A 1214 -52.32 -3.58 -23.54
N ALA A 1215 -52.83 -3.51 -22.30
CA ALA A 1215 -53.04 -4.69 -21.44
C ALA A 1215 -53.98 -5.75 -22.04
N ALA A 1216 -54.79 -5.41 -23.06
CA ALA A 1216 -55.63 -6.36 -23.77
C ALA A 1216 -54.84 -7.34 -24.65
N GLU A 1217 -53.64 -6.95 -25.12
CA GLU A 1217 -52.78 -7.83 -25.93
C GLU A 1217 -52.02 -8.84 -25.06
N LEU A 1218 -51.64 -8.47 -23.84
CA LEU A 1218 -51.03 -9.37 -22.86
C LEU A 1218 -51.96 -10.56 -22.53
N GLY A 1219 -53.27 -10.29 -22.42
CA GLY A 1219 -54.30 -11.29 -22.15
C GLY A 1219 -54.49 -12.34 -23.24
N ALA A 1220 -54.01 -12.10 -24.47
CA ALA A 1220 -54.04 -13.08 -25.56
C ALA A 1220 -52.79 -13.98 -25.59
N VAL A 1221 -51.64 -13.48 -25.13
CA VAL A 1221 -50.36 -14.22 -25.12
C VAL A 1221 -50.32 -15.25 -23.98
N CYS A 1222 -50.88 -14.94 -22.81
CA CYS A 1222 -50.80 -15.81 -21.63
C CYS A 1222 -51.78 -17.01 -21.62
N VAL A 1223 -52.62 -17.21 -22.65
CA VAL A 1223 -53.61 -18.32 -22.70
C VAL A 1223 -52.96 -19.69 -23.01
N ALA A 1224 -51.62 -19.75 -23.09
CA ALA A 1224 -50.86 -20.98 -23.33
C ALA A 1224 -50.47 -21.76 -22.05
N GLN A 1225 -50.71 -21.24 -20.84
CA GLN A 1225 -50.46 -21.96 -19.58
C GLN A 1225 -51.74 -22.09 -18.75
N ALA A 1226 -52.08 -23.33 -18.37
CA ALA A 1226 -53.26 -23.60 -17.56
C ALA A 1226 -53.08 -23.15 -16.11
N ASN A 1227 -54.16 -22.61 -15.52
CA ASN A 1227 -54.33 -22.16 -14.12
C ASN A 1227 -53.83 -20.76 -13.72
N THR A 1228 -53.44 -19.88 -14.65
CA THR A 1228 -53.14 -18.47 -14.31
C THR A 1228 -54.40 -17.61 -14.34
N LEU A 1229 -54.78 -17.00 -13.20
CA LEU A 1229 -55.87 -16.02 -13.13
C LEU A 1229 -55.32 -14.60 -13.24
N VAL A 1230 -55.91 -13.78 -14.13
CA VAL A 1230 -55.52 -12.39 -14.38
C VAL A 1230 -56.68 -11.46 -13.95
N THR A 1231 -56.41 -10.47 -13.10
CA THR A 1231 -57.42 -9.51 -12.65
C THR A 1231 -56.91 -8.08 -12.72
N GLN A 1232 -57.65 -7.21 -13.40
CA GLN A 1232 -57.40 -5.78 -13.47
C GLN A 1232 -57.96 -5.10 -12.22
N VAL A 1233 -57.17 -4.27 -11.53
CA VAL A 1233 -57.53 -3.72 -10.20
C VAL A 1233 -57.83 -2.22 -10.21
N GLY A 1234 -57.47 -1.52 -11.29
CA GLY A 1234 -57.61 -0.07 -11.43
C GLY A 1234 -56.30 0.57 -11.91
N ASP A 1235 -56.37 1.80 -12.45
CA ASP A 1235 -55.24 2.69 -12.78
C ASP A 1235 -54.04 2.07 -13.53
N GLY A 1236 -54.28 1.02 -14.30
CA GLY A 1236 -53.28 0.32 -15.12
C GLY A 1236 -52.62 -0.90 -14.46
N GLU A 1237 -52.92 -1.19 -13.19
CA GLU A 1237 -52.34 -2.32 -12.47
C GLU A 1237 -53.10 -3.63 -12.74
N VAL A 1238 -52.34 -4.71 -12.97
CA VAL A 1238 -52.83 -6.07 -13.24
C VAL A 1238 -52.20 -7.04 -12.26
N ARG A 1239 -53.03 -7.84 -11.56
CA ARG A 1239 -52.57 -8.88 -10.65
C ARG A 1239 -52.70 -10.28 -11.27
N LEU A 1240 -51.65 -11.07 -11.07
CA LEU A 1240 -51.57 -12.49 -11.40
C LEU A 1240 -51.67 -13.32 -10.11
N ALA A 1241 -52.46 -14.38 -10.13
CA ALA A 1241 -52.54 -15.34 -9.03
C ALA A 1241 -52.22 -16.76 -9.53
N GLY A 1242 -50.96 -17.17 -9.32
CA GLY A 1242 -50.41 -18.48 -9.66
C GLY A 1242 -48.90 -18.52 -9.38
N PRO A 1243 -48.30 -19.70 -9.12
CA PRO A 1243 -46.87 -19.81 -8.87
C PRO A 1243 -46.10 -19.76 -10.20
N LEU A 1244 -45.41 -18.65 -10.46
CA LEU A 1244 -44.47 -18.51 -11.58
C LEU A 1244 -43.15 -17.93 -11.08
N SER A 1245 -42.06 -18.55 -11.53
CA SER A 1245 -40.70 -18.06 -11.44
C SER A 1245 -40.24 -17.64 -12.84
N GLU A 1246 -39.84 -16.39 -13.05
CA GLU A 1246 -39.09 -16.02 -14.26
C GLU A 1246 -38.34 -14.69 -14.07
N GLY A 1247 -37.20 -14.55 -14.75
CA GLY A 1247 -36.39 -13.34 -14.78
C GLY A 1247 -36.61 -12.54 -16.07
N TYR A 1248 -36.06 -11.33 -16.15
CA TYR A 1248 -36.21 -10.43 -17.30
C TYR A 1248 -34.89 -9.77 -17.70
N THR A 1249 -34.70 -9.54 -19.01
CA THR A 1249 -33.58 -8.80 -19.59
C THR A 1249 -34.05 -7.75 -20.60
N GLY A 1250 -33.86 -6.46 -20.25
CA GLY A 1250 -33.96 -5.29 -21.14
C GLY A 1250 -35.34 -4.97 -21.77
N SER A 1251 -35.53 -3.82 -22.44
CA SER A 1251 -34.88 -2.51 -22.23
C SER A 1251 -35.67 -1.41 -22.96
N SER A 1252 -36.60 -0.74 -22.27
CA SER A 1252 -36.87 0.71 -22.37
C SER A 1252 -38.23 1.07 -21.78
N LEU A 1253 -38.23 1.95 -20.79
CA LEU A 1253 -39.19 3.05 -20.74
C LEU A 1253 -38.54 4.26 -20.06
N ASP A 1254 -38.98 5.43 -20.51
CA ASP A 1254 -38.32 6.72 -20.31
C ASP A 1254 -38.52 7.27 -18.88
N SER A 1255 -37.67 8.24 -18.57
CA SER A 1255 -37.56 9.04 -17.36
C SER A 1255 -38.86 9.70 -16.85
N MET A 1256 -38.80 10.09 -15.56
CA MET A 1256 -39.83 10.76 -14.74
C MET A 1256 -40.94 9.87 -14.14
N LYS A 1257 -40.63 9.24 -13.01
CA LYS A 1257 -41.35 9.47 -11.74
C LYS A 1257 -40.53 9.05 -10.52
#